data_AF-A0A5N7AN82-F1
#
_entry.id   AF-A0A5N7AN82-F1
#
_cell.length_a   1.000
_cell.length_b   1.000
_cell.length_c   1.000
_cell.angle_alpha   90.00
_cell.angle_beta   90.00
_cell.angle_gamma   90.00
#
_symmetry.space_group_name_H-M   'P 1'
#
loop_
_entity.id
_entity.type
_entity.pdbx_description
1 polymer ?
#
loop_
_entity_poly.entity_id
_entity_poly.type
_entity_poly.pdbx_seq_one_letter_code
_entity_poly.pdbx_strand_id
1 'polypeptide(L)'
;MAPPSNSEERITALRSLVNGKRQPAVGSNYRNESYLLGVGLHAIVRKNKGQSLTSIERTLYDAITMGSGTSEINEYGNVFKEAKENHRTGSVAFFPKQIVDASEDKAYTMEAMVSDIVTLLPEIQNQPNNKVQGFNNFLGGRVDSEDYTAALGMAAGGTAVHFDTTNPNNMTAPRAAFANDNTLGAPTEALAPSEQKAEPVANPTKRIRLVMTRFKCHKKSSEWGKDEIYWTRSAVSDTGDKFSGDPITREYGSIRSGDLRQMDAGTVLFDGQVKDALAIFIQCWEADHSQTKWYEDLRKAMDAISQGFKAWLEQYGEVIAEFNKQLPIVGNAYKILGYISTATKIFAWLLDKFRNHDDLQALTWFLEFPNCEASFMFDGGKGGKHELWIRREYGFDPNDTTIGSLKTMTGSPGNYSIQPSVPGPGRSFWGMSMVDYKGELWSFFSRSHNSLLCYSIWNNQTGWGAMIEIPGNYTNAKPAVATFGDTVHVLYKGGDGRLLHVEYLPKSRTWTRAVPVGSETLTYYSGALAGFHDMLVGVHQGGDQRLYCTVKWPGQSWQDWSKMKSPAGVDFKLAPALCAYEGTLYVWACINRNYQLHCYWVDMNTNPWTLVDERLRDTAAHNTKSAPTVMVYPKTSYGDVMWGFYRYESTGVCMNYDPKSRIEDLGTPPHPKSVGDPSVCNYDGKIWYGYSDRLS
;
A
#
# COMPACT_ATOMS: atom_id res chain seq x y z
N MET A 1 -27.71 -18.13 -18.76
CA MET A 1 -28.54 -17.65 -19.90
C MET A 1 -27.57 -17.10 -20.92
N ALA A 2 -27.63 -17.51 -22.19
CA ALA A 2 -26.72 -17.03 -23.23
C ALA A 2 -26.71 -15.49 -23.29
N PRO A 3 -25.58 -14.84 -23.67
CA PRO A 3 -25.49 -13.38 -23.74
C PRO A 3 -26.62 -12.76 -24.55
N PRO A 4 -27.01 -11.50 -24.29
CA PRO A 4 -27.83 -10.72 -25.20
C PRO A 4 -27.07 -10.52 -26.53
N SER A 5 -27.20 -11.50 -27.41
CA SER A 5 -26.51 -11.67 -28.68
C SER A 5 -27.00 -10.68 -29.73
N ASN A 6 -28.15 -10.06 -29.49
CA ASN A 6 -28.80 -9.11 -30.38
C ASN A 6 -29.32 -7.87 -29.63
N SER A 7 -29.70 -6.84 -30.41
CA SER A 7 -30.14 -5.54 -29.89
C SER A 7 -31.35 -5.63 -28.96
N GLU A 8 -32.29 -6.55 -29.20
CA GLU A 8 -33.54 -6.66 -28.45
C GLU A 8 -33.31 -7.19 -27.04
N GLU A 9 -32.41 -8.16 -26.90
CA GLU A 9 -31.99 -8.70 -25.61
C GLU A 9 -31.25 -7.63 -24.78
N ARG A 10 -30.40 -6.80 -25.40
CA ARG A 10 -29.70 -5.70 -24.71
C ARG A 10 -30.64 -4.60 -24.25
N ILE A 11 -31.64 -4.24 -25.07
CA ILE A 11 -32.70 -3.31 -24.69
C ILE A 11 -33.49 -3.86 -23.51
N THR A 12 -33.87 -5.14 -23.56
CA THR A 12 -34.62 -5.82 -22.49
C THR A 12 -33.82 -5.86 -21.19
N ALA A 13 -32.51 -6.14 -21.27
CA ALA A 13 -31.61 -6.12 -20.12
C ALA A 13 -31.52 -4.72 -19.50
N LEU A 14 -31.30 -3.68 -20.30
CA LEU A 14 -31.28 -2.29 -19.82
C LEU A 14 -32.62 -1.89 -19.18
N ARG A 15 -33.73 -2.23 -19.83
CA ARG A 15 -35.08 -1.96 -19.32
C ARG A 15 -35.35 -2.72 -18.01
N SER A 16 -34.89 -3.96 -17.88
CA SER A 16 -34.99 -4.72 -16.64
C SER A 16 -34.08 -4.16 -15.53
N LEU A 17 -32.90 -3.64 -15.87
CA LEU A 17 -32.01 -2.98 -14.92
C LEU A 17 -32.64 -1.70 -14.37
N VAL A 18 -33.22 -0.89 -15.25
CA VAL A 18 -33.75 0.45 -14.94
C VAL A 18 -35.15 0.40 -14.32
N ASN A 19 -36.03 -0.49 -14.79
CA ASN A 19 -37.42 -0.58 -14.38
C ASN A 19 -37.74 -1.83 -13.51
N GLY A 20 -36.79 -2.73 -13.32
CA GLY A 20 -37.02 -3.97 -12.59
C GLY A 20 -37.25 -3.76 -11.08
N LYS A 21 -38.15 -4.54 -10.49
CA LYS A 21 -38.34 -4.65 -9.03
C LYS A 21 -37.20 -5.43 -8.33
N ARG A 22 -35.94 -5.25 -8.74
CA ARG A 22 -34.83 -5.82 -7.96
C ARG A 22 -34.78 -5.07 -6.64
N GLN A 23 -35.28 -5.70 -5.57
CA GLN A 23 -35.03 -5.18 -4.23
C GLN A 23 -33.51 -5.12 -4.06
N PRO A 24 -32.94 -3.96 -3.70
CA PRO A 24 -31.53 -3.88 -3.40
C PRO A 24 -31.19 -4.91 -2.32
N ALA A 25 -30.00 -5.51 -2.40
CA ALA A 25 -29.46 -6.23 -1.27
C ALA A 25 -29.42 -5.26 -0.08
N VAL A 26 -29.69 -5.76 1.13
CA VAL A 26 -29.70 -4.93 2.35
C VAL A 26 -28.36 -4.17 2.44
N GLY A 27 -28.40 -2.84 2.30
CA GLY A 27 -27.21 -1.97 2.34
C GLY A 27 -26.69 -1.44 0.99
N SER A 28 -27.17 -1.91 -0.17
CA SER A 28 -26.77 -1.35 -1.48
C SER A 28 -27.65 -0.17 -1.88
N ASN A 29 -27.09 1.02 -2.09
CA ASN A 29 -27.81 2.16 -2.67
C ASN A 29 -27.38 2.38 -4.14
N TYR A 30 -27.86 1.48 -5.02
CA TYR A 30 -27.57 1.48 -6.46
C TYR A 30 -27.93 2.79 -7.17
N ARG A 31 -28.76 3.64 -6.56
CA ARG A 31 -29.18 4.91 -7.12
C ARG A 31 -28.01 5.82 -7.39
N ASN A 32 -27.18 6.06 -6.39
CA ASN A 32 -26.05 6.97 -6.54
C ASN A 32 -25.02 6.39 -7.53
N GLU A 33 -24.83 5.07 -7.53
CA GLU A 33 -23.91 4.39 -8.45
C GLU A 33 -24.36 4.40 -9.92
N SER A 34 -25.65 4.70 -10.17
CA SER A 34 -26.23 4.77 -11.50
C SER A 34 -26.28 6.18 -12.10
N TYR A 35 -25.84 7.18 -11.34
CA TYR A 35 -25.99 8.59 -11.70
C TYR A 35 -25.46 8.91 -13.10
N LEU A 36 -24.20 8.55 -13.42
CA LEU A 36 -23.61 8.89 -14.71
C LEU A 36 -24.15 8.04 -15.87
N LEU A 37 -24.66 6.83 -15.58
CA LEU A 37 -25.44 6.07 -16.55
C LEU A 37 -26.70 6.87 -16.92
N GLY A 38 -27.38 7.46 -15.93
CA GLY A 38 -28.50 8.39 -16.14
C GLY A 38 -28.11 9.61 -16.98
N VAL A 39 -26.94 10.22 -16.72
CA VAL A 39 -26.46 11.38 -17.48
C VAL A 39 -26.19 11.02 -18.95
N GLY A 40 -25.60 9.85 -19.22
CA GLY A 40 -25.36 9.40 -20.59
C GLY A 40 -26.65 9.01 -21.32
N LEU A 41 -27.63 8.40 -20.64
CA LEU A 41 -28.94 8.16 -21.21
C LEU A 41 -29.73 9.46 -21.47
N HIS A 42 -29.57 10.46 -20.61
CA HIS A 42 -30.07 11.82 -20.85
C HIS A 42 -29.44 12.44 -22.10
N ALA A 43 -28.13 12.28 -22.29
CA ALA A 43 -27.44 12.73 -23.49
C ALA A 43 -28.01 12.08 -24.77
N ILE A 44 -28.36 10.79 -24.73
CA ILE A 44 -29.04 10.10 -25.83
C ILE A 44 -30.39 10.75 -26.13
N VAL A 45 -31.22 11.03 -25.11
CA VAL A 45 -32.52 11.71 -25.30
C VAL A 45 -32.34 13.07 -25.96
N ARG A 46 -31.36 13.85 -25.52
CA ARG A 46 -31.02 15.16 -26.12
C ARG A 46 -30.56 15.02 -27.57
N LYS A 47 -29.68 14.06 -27.84
CA LYS A 47 -29.17 13.80 -29.19
C LYS A 47 -30.30 13.41 -30.15
N ASN A 48 -31.25 12.59 -29.70
CA ASN A 48 -32.42 12.17 -30.47
C ASN A 48 -33.37 13.35 -30.78
N LYS A 49 -33.37 14.41 -29.96
CA LYS A 49 -34.05 15.69 -30.25
C LYS A 49 -33.27 16.61 -31.20
N GLY A 50 -32.10 16.17 -31.70
CA GLY A 50 -31.24 16.98 -32.57
C GLY A 50 -30.41 18.03 -31.81
N GLN A 51 -30.33 17.96 -30.49
CA GLN A 51 -29.58 18.93 -29.69
C GLN A 51 -28.07 18.63 -29.71
N SER A 52 -27.27 19.67 -29.50
CA SER A 52 -25.83 19.54 -29.31
C SER A 52 -25.50 19.01 -27.92
N LEU A 53 -24.51 18.11 -27.87
CA LEU A 53 -23.98 17.54 -26.63
C LEU A 53 -22.78 18.37 -26.15
N THR A 54 -22.73 18.59 -24.83
CA THR A 54 -21.54 19.10 -24.13
C THR A 54 -20.41 18.06 -24.16
N SER A 55 -19.22 18.44 -23.70
CA SER A 55 -18.07 17.53 -23.62
C SER A 55 -18.36 16.29 -22.77
N ILE A 56 -18.95 16.48 -21.57
CA ILE A 56 -19.27 15.36 -20.67
C ILE A 56 -20.39 14.46 -21.24
N GLU A 57 -21.43 15.06 -21.81
CA GLU A 57 -22.51 14.32 -22.45
C GLU A 57 -22.01 13.50 -23.63
N ARG A 58 -21.08 14.05 -24.42
CA ARG A 58 -20.47 13.33 -25.55
C ARG A 58 -19.66 12.14 -25.06
N THR A 59 -18.83 12.31 -24.04
CA THR A 59 -18.04 11.19 -23.48
C THR A 59 -18.93 10.07 -22.96
N LEU A 60 -20.00 10.39 -22.23
CA LEU A 60 -20.93 9.38 -21.73
C LEU A 60 -21.79 8.77 -22.84
N TYR A 61 -22.20 9.57 -23.83
CA TYR A 61 -22.88 9.09 -25.03
C TYR A 61 -22.01 8.10 -25.79
N ASP A 62 -20.75 8.43 -26.08
CA ASP A 62 -19.84 7.57 -26.84
C ASP A 62 -19.56 6.26 -26.09
N ALA A 63 -19.36 6.34 -24.77
CA ALA A 63 -19.20 5.16 -23.92
C ALA A 63 -20.44 4.26 -23.97
N ILE A 64 -21.64 4.83 -23.77
CA ILE A 64 -22.88 4.06 -23.72
C ILE A 64 -23.18 3.46 -25.11
N THR A 65 -23.18 4.27 -26.14
CA THR A 65 -23.62 3.86 -27.48
C THR A 65 -22.64 2.96 -28.22
N MET A 66 -21.47 2.68 -27.64
CA MET A 66 -20.47 1.80 -28.20
C MET A 66 -21.06 0.44 -28.63
N GLY A 67 -20.73 0.03 -29.85
CA GLY A 67 -21.20 -1.23 -30.46
C GLY A 67 -22.70 -1.32 -30.73
N SER A 68 -23.46 -0.22 -30.59
CA SER A 68 -24.92 -0.19 -30.74
C SER A 68 -25.34 0.48 -32.04
N GLY A 69 -26.40 -0.02 -32.67
CA GLY A 69 -26.97 0.61 -33.88
C GLY A 69 -27.90 1.78 -33.54
N THR A 70 -28.20 2.64 -34.51
CA THR A 70 -29.06 3.83 -34.29
C THR A 70 -30.43 3.50 -33.70
N SER A 71 -31.07 2.41 -34.16
CA SER A 71 -32.37 1.96 -33.62
C SER A 71 -32.27 1.58 -32.14
N GLU A 72 -31.18 0.93 -31.75
CA GLU A 72 -30.93 0.52 -30.38
C GLU A 72 -30.67 1.71 -29.46
N ILE A 73 -29.86 2.66 -29.94
CA ILE A 73 -29.55 3.90 -29.24
C ILE A 73 -30.83 4.70 -28.97
N ASN A 74 -31.72 4.79 -29.97
CA ASN A 74 -33.01 5.46 -29.80
C ASN A 74 -33.82 4.84 -28.67
N GLU A 75 -33.82 3.51 -28.59
CA GLU A 75 -34.57 2.78 -27.59
C GLU A 75 -33.98 2.91 -26.17
N TYR A 76 -32.66 3.02 -26.03
CA TYR A 76 -32.04 3.39 -24.75
C TYR A 76 -32.57 4.74 -24.21
N GLY A 77 -32.76 5.71 -25.10
CA GLY A 77 -33.38 6.98 -24.75
C GLY A 77 -34.84 6.83 -24.29
N ASN A 78 -35.60 5.92 -24.89
CA ASN A 78 -36.98 5.63 -24.47
C ASN A 78 -37.02 4.98 -23.08
N VAL A 79 -36.14 4.02 -22.81
CA VAL A 79 -36.02 3.39 -21.47
C VAL A 79 -35.74 4.44 -20.39
N PHE A 80 -34.92 5.45 -20.69
CA PHE A 80 -34.68 6.53 -19.73
C PHE A 80 -35.90 7.43 -19.52
N LYS A 81 -36.66 7.75 -20.57
CA LYS A 81 -37.93 8.49 -20.44
C LYS A 81 -38.94 7.74 -19.58
N GLU A 82 -39.03 6.42 -19.73
CA GLU A 82 -39.86 5.57 -18.86
C GLU A 82 -39.41 5.66 -17.41
N ALA A 83 -38.11 5.65 -17.14
CA ALA A 83 -37.56 5.80 -15.80
C ALA A 83 -37.94 7.15 -15.15
N LYS A 84 -37.93 8.24 -15.93
CA LYS A 84 -38.37 9.57 -15.48
C LYS A 84 -39.86 9.59 -15.15
N GLU A 85 -40.68 8.92 -15.95
CA GLU A 85 -42.13 8.84 -15.70
C GLU A 85 -42.46 7.98 -14.48
N ASN A 86 -41.74 6.87 -14.29
CA ASN A 86 -41.83 6.03 -13.10
C ASN A 86 -41.47 6.81 -11.82
N HIS A 87 -40.51 7.74 -11.91
CA HIS A 87 -40.17 8.63 -10.80
C HIS A 87 -41.33 9.57 -10.44
N ARG A 88 -41.94 10.22 -11.44
CA ARG A 88 -43.06 11.15 -11.24
C ARG A 88 -44.29 10.49 -10.62
N THR A 89 -44.53 9.22 -10.93
CA THR A 89 -45.68 8.45 -10.45
C THR A 89 -45.49 7.83 -9.06
N GLY A 90 -44.37 8.12 -8.38
CA GLY A 90 -44.10 7.69 -7.01
C GLY A 90 -43.52 6.28 -6.88
N SER A 91 -43.07 5.66 -7.97
CA SER A 91 -42.37 4.37 -7.93
C SER A 91 -40.90 4.54 -7.49
N VAL A 92 -40.30 3.47 -6.95
CA VAL A 92 -38.87 3.46 -6.54
C VAL A 92 -38.00 3.67 -7.79
N ALA A 93 -37.42 4.87 -7.94
CA ALA A 93 -36.54 5.19 -9.07
C ALA A 93 -35.18 4.47 -8.97
N PHE A 94 -34.68 3.96 -10.09
CA PHE A 94 -33.33 3.40 -10.20
C PHE A 94 -32.25 4.49 -10.20
N PHE A 95 -32.54 5.63 -10.81
CA PHE A 95 -31.64 6.79 -10.87
C PHE A 95 -31.89 7.76 -9.69
N PRO A 96 -30.89 8.58 -9.31
CA PRO A 96 -31.07 9.60 -8.28
C PRO A 96 -31.85 10.80 -8.82
N LYS A 97 -32.54 11.53 -7.94
CA LYS A 97 -33.44 12.65 -8.30
C LYS A 97 -32.80 13.70 -9.21
N GLN A 98 -31.51 13.96 -8.99
CA GLN A 98 -30.70 14.96 -9.69
C GLN A 98 -30.79 14.83 -11.22
N ILE A 99 -30.84 13.59 -11.72
CA ILE A 99 -30.86 13.35 -13.17
C ILE A 99 -32.25 13.04 -13.72
N VAL A 100 -33.14 12.43 -12.94
CA VAL A 100 -34.52 12.17 -13.40
C VAL A 100 -35.39 13.42 -13.42
N ASP A 101 -35.05 14.43 -12.62
CA ASP A 101 -35.70 15.75 -12.64
C ASP A 101 -35.08 16.71 -13.67
N ALA A 102 -33.92 16.37 -14.25
CA ALA A 102 -33.24 17.23 -15.21
C ALA A 102 -34.09 17.42 -16.48
N SER A 103 -34.21 18.68 -16.94
CA SER A 103 -34.91 18.97 -18.20
C SER A 103 -34.15 18.40 -19.40
N GLU A 104 -34.87 17.70 -20.27
CA GLU A 104 -34.35 17.16 -21.54
C GLU A 104 -33.96 18.25 -22.54
N ASP A 105 -34.30 19.51 -22.27
CA ASP A 105 -33.94 20.63 -23.13
C ASP A 105 -32.73 21.41 -22.58
N LYS A 106 -32.29 21.06 -21.37
CA LYS A 106 -31.13 21.68 -20.73
C LYS A 106 -29.90 20.82 -20.96
N ALA A 107 -28.85 21.46 -21.45
CA ALA A 107 -27.54 20.84 -21.56
C ALA A 107 -26.96 20.52 -20.18
N TYR A 108 -26.40 19.32 -20.04
CA TYR A 108 -25.75 18.88 -18.82
C TYR A 108 -24.28 19.26 -18.85
N THR A 109 -23.86 20.11 -17.92
CA THR A 109 -22.50 20.67 -17.87
C THR A 109 -21.62 19.95 -16.84
N MET A 110 -20.30 20.12 -16.95
CA MET A 110 -19.33 19.63 -15.97
C MET A 110 -19.64 20.17 -14.56
N GLU A 111 -19.95 21.47 -14.47
CA GLU A 111 -20.32 22.14 -13.21
C GLU A 111 -21.56 21.51 -12.56
N ALA A 112 -22.62 21.24 -13.35
CA ALA A 112 -23.82 20.58 -12.85
C ALA A 112 -23.53 19.15 -12.39
N MET A 113 -22.71 18.41 -13.16
CA MET A 113 -22.30 17.07 -12.78
C MET A 113 -21.55 17.05 -11.44
N VAL A 114 -20.57 17.93 -11.28
CA VAL A 114 -19.82 18.04 -10.02
C VAL A 114 -20.74 18.45 -8.87
N SER A 115 -21.63 19.42 -9.07
CA SER A 115 -22.58 19.86 -8.04
C SER A 115 -23.49 18.72 -7.55
N ASP A 116 -23.96 17.90 -8.47
CA ASP A 116 -24.77 16.73 -8.14
C ASP A 116 -23.94 15.67 -7.43
N ILE A 117 -22.72 15.37 -7.86
CA ILE A 117 -21.83 14.42 -7.15
C ILE A 117 -21.50 14.92 -5.75
N VAL A 118 -21.25 16.22 -5.56
CA VAL A 118 -21.04 16.85 -4.24
C VAL A 118 -22.23 16.58 -3.32
N THR A 119 -23.45 16.66 -3.85
CA THR A 119 -24.69 16.38 -3.11
C THR A 119 -24.81 14.89 -2.75
N LEU A 120 -24.36 13.98 -3.63
CA LEU A 120 -24.43 12.53 -3.43
C LEU A 120 -23.29 11.99 -2.54
N LEU A 121 -22.20 12.75 -2.40
CA LEU A 121 -20.95 12.29 -1.78
C LEU A 121 -21.09 11.75 -0.33
N PRO A 122 -21.87 12.36 0.57
CA PRO A 122 -22.04 11.82 1.93
C PRO A 122 -22.68 10.43 1.96
N GLU A 123 -23.65 10.18 1.08
CA GLU A 123 -24.27 8.86 0.96
C GLU A 123 -23.32 7.85 0.34
N ILE A 124 -22.59 8.22 -0.72
CA ILE A 124 -21.58 7.38 -1.37
C ILE A 124 -20.51 6.95 -0.38
N GLN A 125 -20.02 7.86 0.46
CA GLN A 125 -18.98 7.57 1.45
C GLN A 125 -19.45 6.56 2.51
N ASN A 126 -20.73 6.62 2.90
CA ASN A 126 -21.30 5.75 3.92
C ASN A 126 -21.64 4.34 3.41
N GLN A 127 -21.49 4.08 2.10
CA GLN A 127 -21.73 2.76 1.54
C GLN A 127 -20.60 1.80 1.94
N PRO A 128 -20.92 0.62 2.49
CA PRO A 128 -19.91 -0.29 3.02
C PRO A 128 -19.04 -0.95 1.94
N ASN A 129 -19.51 -0.96 0.68
CA ASN A 129 -18.77 -1.41 -0.49
C ASN A 129 -17.89 -0.31 -1.13
N ASN A 130 -17.79 0.86 -0.49
CA ASN A 130 -16.88 1.93 -0.89
C ASN A 130 -15.76 2.11 0.15
N LYS A 131 -14.52 2.31 -0.33
CA LYS A 131 -13.35 2.47 0.54
C LYS A 131 -12.44 3.59 0.06
N VAL A 132 -11.96 4.39 1.00
CA VAL A 132 -10.83 5.32 0.79
C VAL A 132 -9.72 4.89 1.74
N GLN A 133 -8.57 4.52 1.20
CA GLN A 133 -7.48 3.92 1.96
C GLN A 133 -6.16 4.63 1.70
N GLY A 134 -5.52 5.10 2.77
CA GLY A 134 -4.13 5.56 2.70
C GLY A 134 -3.16 4.38 2.55
N PHE A 135 -2.18 4.50 1.66
CA PHE A 135 -1.14 3.48 1.48
C PHE A 135 0.15 3.75 2.25
N ASN A 136 0.20 4.81 3.04
CA ASN A 136 1.40 5.11 3.80
C ASN A 136 1.61 4.03 4.84
N ASN A 137 2.83 3.49 4.85
CA ASN A 137 3.21 2.36 5.67
C ASN A 137 2.62 1.00 5.27
N PHE A 138 1.89 0.90 4.15
CA PHE A 138 1.47 -0.39 3.60
C PHE A 138 2.66 -1.11 2.95
N LEU A 139 3.11 -2.21 3.56
CA LEU A 139 4.27 -3.01 3.09
C LEU A 139 3.86 -4.36 2.54
N GLY A 140 2.63 -4.48 2.10
CA GLY A 140 2.13 -5.68 1.47
C GLY A 140 1.28 -6.55 2.37
N GLY A 141 0.68 -7.57 1.78
CA GLY A 141 -0.42 -8.33 2.38
C GLY A 141 -1.78 -7.84 1.90
N ARG A 142 -2.84 -8.19 2.62
CA ARG A 142 -4.22 -7.91 2.19
C ARG A 142 -4.59 -6.46 2.46
N VAL A 143 -5.03 -5.77 1.41
CA VAL A 143 -5.48 -4.38 1.46
C VAL A 143 -6.92 -4.25 1.97
N ASP A 144 -7.72 -5.30 1.79
CA ASP A 144 -9.15 -5.30 2.09
C ASP A 144 -9.46 -5.82 3.49
N SER A 145 -10.17 -5.01 4.29
CA SER A 145 -10.70 -5.45 5.58
C SER A 145 -11.77 -6.53 5.40
N GLU A 146 -12.06 -7.25 6.48
CA GLU A 146 -13.12 -8.26 6.48
C GLU A 146 -14.49 -7.62 6.24
N ASP A 147 -14.77 -6.48 6.85
CA ASP A 147 -16.02 -5.72 6.68
C ASP A 147 -16.23 -5.28 5.23
N TYR A 148 -15.20 -4.69 4.61
CA TYR A 148 -15.25 -4.28 3.21
C TYR A 148 -15.49 -5.49 2.29
N THR A 149 -14.80 -6.60 2.57
CA THR A 149 -14.95 -7.83 1.79
C THR A 149 -16.34 -8.44 1.92
N ALA A 150 -16.93 -8.43 3.12
CA ALA A 150 -18.30 -8.87 3.31
C ALA A 150 -19.28 -8.00 2.52
N ALA A 151 -19.03 -6.68 2.49
CA ALA A 151 -19.83 -5.74 1.72
C ALA A 151 -19.73 -5.95 0.20
N LEU A 152 -18.55 -6.29 -0.32
CA LEU A 152 -18.37 -6.63 -1.74
C LEU A 152 -19.29 -7.78 -2.17
N GLY A 153 -19.35 -8.85 -1.37
CA GLY A 153 -20.20 -10.01 -1.65
C GLY A 153 -21.69 -9.70 -1.60
N MET A 154 -22.11 -8.75 -0.75
CA MET A 154 -23.52 -8.31 -0.67
C MET A 154 -23.90 -7.36 -1.82
N ALA A 155 -22.99 -6.47 -2.21
CA ALA A 155 -23.24 -5.46 -3.24
C ALA A 155 -22.98 -5.96 -4.68
N ALA A 156 -22.37 -7.14 -4.82
CA ALA A 156 -21.86 -7.70 -6.09
C ALA A 156 -20.81 -6.80 -6.76
N GLY A 157 -19.97 -6.16 -5.93
CA GLY A 157 -18.91 -5.24 -6.35
C GLY A 157 -18.75 -4.06 -5.39
N GLY A 158 -17.72 -3.24 -5.63
CA GLY A 158 -17.44 -2.06 -4.83
C GLY A 158 -16.40 -1.15 -5.46
N THR A 159 -16.21 0.04 -4.88
CA THR A 159 -15.23 1.02 -5.33
C THR A 159 -14.21 1.25 -4.23
N ALA A 160 -12.91 1.19 -4.58
CA ALA A 160 -11.85 1.59 -3.67
C ALA A 160 -10.97 2.66 -4.30
N VAL A 161 -10.62 3.68 -3.51
CA VAL A 161 -9.65 4.71 -3.86
C VAL A 161 -8.48 4.61 -2.90
N HIS A 162 -7.30 4.46 -3.47
CA HIS A 162 -6.06 4.39 -2.71
C HIS A 162 -5.16 5.59 -2.97
N PHE A 163 -4.56 6.16 -1.93
CA PHE A 163 -3.79 7.41 -2.02
C PHE A 163 -2.61 7.48 -1.04
N ASP A 164 -1.64 8.33 -1.34
CA ASP A 164 -0.55 8.70 -0.42
C ASP A 164 -1.01 9.77 0.58
N THR A 165 -0.89 9.45 1.88
CA THR A 165 -1.26 10.33 3.00
C THR A 165 -0.18 11.36 3.35
N THR A 166 0.98 11.38 2.68
CA THR A 166 2.01 12.40 2.87
C THR A 166 1.62 13.71 2.21
N ASN A 167 0.67 13.66 1.25
CA ASN A 167 0.06 14.84 0.68
C ASN A 167 -1.21 15.22 1.47
N PRO A 168 -1.18 16.30 2.29
CA PRO A 168 -2.30 16.69 3.12
C PRO A 168 -3.55 17.06 2.32
N ASN A 169 -3.41 17.44 1.04
CA ASN A 169 -4.53 17.74 0.15
C ASN A 169 -5.40 16.51 -0.19
N ASN A 170 -4.98 15.31 0.18
CA ASN A 170 -5.72 14.08 -0.08
C ASN A 170 -6.59 13.61 1.11
N MET A 171 -6.39 14.14 2.32
CA MET A 171 -6.82 13.47 3.55
C MET A 171 -8.17 13.93 4.13
N THR A 172 -8.64 15.14 3.82
CA THR A 172 -9.78 15.72 4.53
C THR A 172 -11.10 15.05 4.14
N ALA A 173 -11.70 14.31 5.06
CA ALA A 173 -12.97 13.65 4.85
C ALA A 173 -14.15 14.65 4.77
N PRO A 174 -15.16 14.40 3.92
CA PRO A 174 -16.37 15.23 3.77
C PRO A 174 -17.07 15.58 5.08
N ARG A 175 -17.09 14.65 6.05
CA ARG A 175 -17.77 14.83 7.35
C ARG A 175 -17.25 16.03 8.16
N ALA A 176 -16.01 16.46 7.94
CA ALA A 176 -15.48 17.69 8.54
C ALA A 176 -15.97 18.97 7.85
N ALA A 177 -16.39 18.90 6.59
CA ALA A 177 -16.85 20.03 5.77
C ALA A 177 -18.37 20.23 5.81
N PHE A 178 -19.15 19.18 6.12
CA PHE A 178 -20.62 19.22 6.17
C PHE A 178 -21.21 19.25 7.60
N ALA A 179 -20.38 19.36 8.64
CA ALA A 179 -20.86 19.50 10.01
C ALA A 179 -21.46 20.90 10.22
N ASN A 180 -22.80 20.99 10.23
CA ASN A 180 -23.51 22.20 10.61
C ASN A 180 -23.31 22.50 12.11
N ASP A 181 -22.97 23.77 12.35
CA ASP A 181 -22.73 24.47 13.60
C ASP A 181 -23.92 24.44 14.59
N ASN A 182 -24.18 23.31 15.27
CA ASN A 182 -25.27 23.24 16.25
C ASN A 182 -25.00 22.42 17.53
N THR A 183 -23.74 22.17 17.88
CA THR A 183 -23.38 21.67 19.22
C THR A 183 -22.55 22.72 19.96
N LEU A 184 -23.24 23.57 20.71
CA LEU A 184 -22.67 24.37 21.80
C LEU A 184 -21.97 23.42 22.80
N GLY A 185 -20.63 23.45 22.84
CA GLY A 185 -19.88 22.85 23.96
C GLY A 185 -18.58 22.10 23.61
N ALA A 186 -17.68 22.68 22.83
CA ALA A 186 -16.24 22.36 22.90
C ALA A 186 -15.42 23.55 22.35
N PRO A 187 -14.27 23.93 22.94
CA PRO A 187 -13.50 25.06 22.45
C PRO A 187 -12.95 24.77 21.05
N THR A 188 -13.34 25.61 20.10
CA THR A 188 -12.74 25.77 18.78
C THR A 188 -11.29 26.21 18.90
N GLU A 189 -10.36 25.26 19.00
CA GLU A 189 -8.92 25.48 18.81
C GLU A 189 -8.29 24.60 17.71
N ALA A 190 -9.10 23.88 16.93
CA ALA A 190 -8.63 23.16 15.75
C ALA A 190 -9.30 23.73 14.50
N LEU A 191 -8.52 24.02 13.46
CA LEU A 191 -8.91 24.56 12.14
C LEU A 191 -8.82 26.10 11.99
N ALA A 192 -7.74 26.70 12.47
CA ALA A 192 -7.15 27.80 11.70
C ALA A 192 -6.51 27.18 10.45
N PRO A 193 -6.74 27.72 9.24
CA PRO A 193 -6.01 27.27 8.05
C PRO A 193 -4.54 27.53 8.34
N SER A 194 -3.71 26.48 8.34
CA SER A 194 -2.28 26.71 8.20
C SER A 194 -2.09 27.41 6.87
N GLU A 195 -1.70 28.68 6.89
CA GLU A 195 -1.30 29.47 5.72
C GLU A 195 -0.02 28.94 5.06
N GLN A 196 0.24 27.64 5.12
CA GLN A 196 1.11 26.98 4.17
C GLN A 196 0.27 26.64 2.94
N LYS A 197 0.05 27.66 2.10
CA LYS A 197 -0.11 27.41 0.66
C LYS A 197 1.19 26.73 0.21
N ALA A 198 1.21 25.40 0.26
CA ALA A 198 2.16 24.65 -0.54
C ALA A 198 1.83 25.03 -1.99
N GLU A 199 2.69 25.83 -2.62
CA GLU A 199 2.74 25.99 -4.06
C GLU A 199 2.61 24.58 -4.67
N PRO A 200 1.70 24.35 -5.64
CA PRO A 200 1.54 23.04 -6.23
C PRO A 200 2.85 22.67 -6.95
N VAL A 201 3.68 21.89 -6.28
CA VAL A 201 4.84 21.26 -6.91
C VAL A 201 4.28 20.36 -8.00
N ALA A 202 4.66 20.63 -9.26
CA ALA A 202 4.25 19.79 -10.38
C ALA A 202 4.67 18.34 -10.08
N ASN A 203 3.70 17.42 -10.03
CA ASN A 203 4.00 16.00 -9.88
C ASN A 203 4.82 15.54 -11.09
N PRO A 204 6.06 15.05 -10.90
CA PRO A 204 6.82 14.50 -12.00
C PRO A 204 6.15 13.21 -12.46
N THR A 205 6.13 12.99 -13.78
CA THR A 205 5.67 11.72 -14.35
C THR A 205 6.55 10.57 -13.87
N LYS A 206 5.92 9.49 -13.40
CA LYS A 206 6.56 8.29 -12.88
C LYS A 206 6.26 7.12 -13.82
N ARG A 207 7.27 6.32 -14.17
CA ARG A 207 7.01 5.02 -14.81
C ARG A 207 6.57 4.01 -13.74
N ILE A 208 5.44 3.35 -13.99
CA ILE A 208 4.87 2.32 -13.12
C ILE A 208 4.75 1.04 -13.93
N ARG A 209 5.25 -0.07 -13.37
CA ARG A 209 4.94 -1.41 -13.86
C ARG A 209 4.34 -2.24 -12.73
N LEU A 210 3.17 -2.79 -12.98
CA LEU A 210 2.41 -3.64 -12.07
C LEU A 210 2.29 -5.03 -12.67
N VAL A 211 2.49 -6.06 -11.86
CA VAL A 211 2.33 -7.46 -12.27
C VAL A 211 1.43 -8.21 -11.30
N MET A 212 0.68 -9.17 -11.82
CA MET A 212 -0.07 -10.14 -11.03
C MET A 212 0.86 -11.30 -10.69
N THR A 213 0.99 -11.64 -9.41
CA THR A 213 2.00 -12.63 -8.97
C THR A 213 1.38 -13.98 -8.62
N ARG A 214 0.27 -13.98 -7.88
CA ARG A 214 -0.43 -15.20 -7.45
C ARG A 214 -1.88 -14.90 -7.07
N PHE A 215 -2.69 -15.93 -6.98
CA PHE A 215 -4.02 -15.83 -6.38
C PHE A 215 -4.34 -17.01 -5.46
N LYS A 216 -5.25 -16.80 -4.51
CA LYS A 216 -5.76 -17.80 -3.58
C LYS A 216 -7.26 -17.93 -3.74
N CYS A 217 -7.78 -19.15 -3.87
CA CYS A 217 -9.19 -19.44 -3.72
C CYS A 217 -9.50 -19.62 -2.24
N HIS A 218 -10.29 -18.73 -1.65
CA HIS A 218 -10.78 -18.88 -0.27
C HIS A 218 -12.05 -19.71 -0.23
N LYS A 219 -12.90 -19.57 -1.24
CA LYS A 219 -14.16 -20.29 -1.38
C LYS A 219 -14.40 -20.55 -2.87
N LYS A 220 -14.65 -21.79 -3.23
CA LYS A 220 -15.00 -22.19 -4.60
C LYS A 220 -16.45 -21.78 -4.91
N SER A 221 -16.84 -21.74 -6.18
CA SER A 221 -18.25 -21.53 -6.53
C SER A 221 -19.12 -22.66 -5.99
N SER A 222 -20.40 -22.37 -5.77
CA SER A 222 -21.39 -23.36 -5.33
C SER A 222 -21.79 -24.36 -6.43
N GLU A 223 -21.18 -24.28 -7.61
CA GLU A 223 -21.53 -25.10 -8.76
C GLU A 223 -20.92 -26.51 -8.66
N TRP A 224 -21.61 -27.46 -9.31
CA TRP A 224 -21.20 -28.85 -9.40
C TRP A 224 -20.17 -29.01 -10.51
N GLY A 225 -18.89 -29.11 -10.15
CA GLY A 225 -17.81 -29.22 -11.13
C GLY A 225 -16.46 -28.83 -10.57
N LYS A 226 -15.51 -28.65 -11.48
CA LYS A 226 -14.20 -28.05 -11.20
C LYS A 226 -14.28 -26.57 -11.59
N ASP A 227 -13.84 -25.69 -10.71
CA ASP A 227 -13.75 -24.26 -11.04
C ASP A 227 -12.53 -24.02 -11.95
N GLU A 228 -12.79 -23.56 -13.16
CA GLU A 228 -11.79 -23.27 -14.19
C GLU A 228 -11.54 -21.77 -14.23
N ILE A 229 -10.64 -21.28 -13.38
CA ILE A 229 -10.48 -19.84 -13.16
C ILE A 229 -9.55 -19.19 -14.20
N TYR A 230 -9.96 -18.06 -14.74
CA TYR A 230 -9.09 -17.12 -15.46
C TYR A 230 -9.35 -15.66 -15.01
N TRP A 231 -8.44 -14.76 -15.35
CA TRP A 231 -8.53 -13.35 -14.96
C TRP A 231 -8.54 -12.46 -16.19
N THR A 232 -9.36 -11.40 -16.15
CA THR A 232 -9.30 -10.32 -17.15
C THR A 232 -8.78 -9.05 -16.55
N ARG A 233 -8.03 -8.26 -17.33
CA ARG A 233 -7.44 -7.00 -16.90
C ARG A 233 -7.42 -5.92 -17.97
N SER A 234 -7.64 -4.68 -17.54
CA SER A 234 -7.44 -3.46 -18.31
C SER A 234 -6.86 -2.40 -17.39
N ALA A 235 -5.97 -1.56 -17.93
CA ALA A 235 -5.40 -0.44 -17.19
C ALA A 235 -5.06 0.72 -18.13
N VAL A 236 -5.29 1.95 -17.66
CA VAL A 236 -5.03 3.20 -18.40
C VAL A 236 -4.54 4.28 -17.43
N SER A 237 -3.50 5.02 -17.82
CA SER A 237 -3.01 6.17 -17.06
C SER A 237 -3.50 7.51 -17.62
N ASP A 238 -3.40 8.53 -16.80
CA ASP A 238 -3.66 9.92 -17.15
C ASP A 238 -2.69 10.50 -18.19
N THR A 239 -1.57 9.83 -18.47
CA THR A 239 -0.68 10.16 -19.60
C THR A 239 -1.11 9.49 -20.90
N GLY A 240 -2.17 8.68 -20.88
CA GLY A 240 -2.70 7.95 -22.03
C GLY A 240 -2.01 6.61 -22.30
N ASP A 241 -1.05 6.18 -21.47
CA ASP A 241 -0.46 4.86 -21.57
C ASP A 241 -1.49 3.81 -21.17
N LYS A 242 -1.55 2.70 -21.91
CA LYS A 242 -2.53 1.63 -21.71
C LYS A 242 -1.87 0.26 -21.69
N PHE A 243 -2.52 -0.69 -21.03
CA PHE A 243 -2.16 -2.10 -21.18
C PHE A 243 -2.22 -2.51 -22.67
N SER A 244 -1.19 -3.24 -23.12
CA SER A 244 -0.98 -3.56 -24.54
C SER A 244 -0.94 -5.06 -24.86
N GLY A 245 -1.22 -5.94 -23.89
CA GLY A 245 -1.23 -7.40 -24.07
C GLY A 245 -2.62 -8.00 -24.29
N ASP A 246 -2.72 -9.33 -24.22
CA ASP A 246 -4.02 -10.01 -24.14
C ASP A 246 -4.65 -9.72 -22.76
N PRO A 247 -5.86 -9.11 -22.72
CA PRO A 247 -6.49 -8.77 -21.46
C PRO A 247 -6.90 -10.01 -20.65
N ILE A 248 -6.89 -11.20 -21.26
CA ILE A 248 -7.29 -12.46 -20.63
C ILE A 248 -6.03 -13.25 -20.25
N THR A 249 -5.93 -13.74 -19.02
CA THR A 249 -4.88 -14.72 -18.67
C THR A 249 -5.24 -16.10 -19.22
N ARG A 250 -4.29 -17.04 -19.19
CA ARG A 250 -4.66 -18.45 -19.33
C ARG A 250 -5.62 -18.88 -18.21
N GLU A 251 -6.27 -20.00 -18.44
CA GLU A 251 -7.01 -20.73 -17.42
C GLU A 251 -6.04 -21.42 -16.44
N TYR A 252 -6.41 -21.46 -15.16
CA TYR A 252 -5.63 -22.04 -14.08
C TYR A 252 -6.17 -23.40 -13.59
N GLY A 253 -7.38 -23.79 -14.01
CA GLY A 253 -7.98 -25.13 -13.94
C GLY A 253 -8.10 -25.79 -12.56
N SER A 254 -9.17 -26.57 -12.35
CA SER A 254 -9.33 -27.46 -11.18
C SER A 254 -9.08 -26.78 -9.82
N ILE A 255 -9.56 -25.54 -9.65
CA ILE A 255 -9.34 -24.76 -8.43
C ILE A 255 -10.26 -25.28 -7.31
N ARG A 256 -9.70 -25.42 -6.11
CA ARG A 256 -10.44 -25.80 -4.89
C ARG A 256 -10.31 -24.72 -3.81
N SER A 257 -11.26 -24.71 -2.88
CA SER A 257 -11.14 -23.86 -1.68
C SER A 257 -9.85 -24.17 -0.92
N GLY A 258 -9.06 -23.15 -0.64
CA GLY A 258 -7.73 -23.22 -0.04
C GLY A 258 -6.58 -23.19 -1.04
N ASP A 259 -6.82 -23.43 -2.33
CA ASP A 259 -5.75 -23.49 -3.33
C ASP A 259 -5.06 -22.13 -3.50
N LEU A 260 -3.73 -22.17 -3.54
CA LEU A 260 -2.87 -21.07 -3.95
C LEU A 260 -2.27 -21.41 -5.32
N ARG A 261 -2.37 -20.49 -6.29
CA ARG A 261 -1.83 -20.64 -7.64
C ARG A 261 -0.91 -19.47 -7.98
N GLN A 262 0.23 -19.79 -8.58
CA GLN A 262 1.12 -18.77 -9.14
C GLN A 262 0.58 -18.33 -10.50
N MET A 263 0.68 -17.03 -10.76
CA MET A 263 0.48 -16.49 -12.11
C MET A 263 1.68 -16.88 -12.98
N ASP A 264 1.48 -16.85 -14.30
CA ASP A 264 2.60 -16.98 -15.23
C ASP A 264 3.60 -15.84 -15.01
N ALA A 265 4.89 -16.16 -15.10
CA ALA A 265 5.96 -15.21 -14.85
C ALA A 265 5.80 -13.97 -15.75
N GLY A 266 5.76 -12.78 -15.15
CA GLY A 266 5.61 -11.53 -15.89
C GLY A 266 4.20 -11.27 -16.42
N THR A 267 3.14 -11.80 -15.77
CA THR A 267 1.76 -11.41 -16.05
C THR A 267 1.54 -9.91 -15.73
N VAL A 268 1.81 -9.04 -16.71
CA VAL A 268 1.75 -7.59 -16.57
C VAL A 268 0.31 -7.12 -16.48
N LEU A 269 0.02 -6.32 -15.47
CA LEU A 269 -1.24 -5.58 -15.30
C LEU A 269 -1.16 -4.19 -15.96
N PHE A 270 -0.03 -3.50 -15.80
CA PHE A 270 0.25 -2.20 -16.39
C PHE A 270 1.77 -2.00 -16.53
N ASP A 271 2.24 -1.33 -17.59
CA ASP A 271 3.63 -0.86 -17.75
C ASP A 271 3.58 0.43 -18.57
N GLY A 272 3.76 1.57 -17.91
CA GLY A 272 3.60 2.88 -18.54
C GLY A 272 3.89 4.04 -17.61
N GLN A 273 3.80 5.24 -18.15
CA GLN A 273 3.91 6.50 -17.43
C GLN A 273 2.60 6.82 -16.70
N VAL A 274 2.72 7.40 -15.52
CA VAL A 274 1.60 7.89 -14.70
C VAL A 274 2.04 9.22 -14.10
N LYS A 275 1.20 10.24 -14.19
CA LYS A 275 1.49 11.53 -13.57
C LYS A 275 0.67 11.71 -12.30
N ASP A 276 -0.64 11.60 -12.40
CA ASP A 276 -1.59 11.85 -11.31
C ASP A 276 -2.57 10.70 -11.05
N ALA A 277 -2.86 9.83 -12.04
CA ALA A 277 -3.86 8.76 -11.86
C ALA A 277 -3.67 7.53 -12.76
N LEU A 278 -3.97 6.34 -12.21
CA LEU A 278 -3.99 5.06 -12.92
C LEU A 278 -5.33 4.33 -12.67
N ALA A 279 -6.15 4.20 -13.71
CA ALA A 279 -7.37 3.39 -13.66
C ALA A 279 -7.03 1.92 -13.96
N ILE A 280 -7.54 1.00 -13.14
CA ILE A 280 -7.35 -0.44 -13.34
C ILE A 280 -8.70 -1.14 -13.19
N PHE A 281 -8.95 -2.11 -14.05
CA PHE A 281 -10.12 -2.97 -13.99
C PHE A 281 -9.70 -4.43 -14.06
N ILE A 282 -10.14 -5.22 -13.08
CA ILE A 282 -9.77 -6.63 -12.94
C ILE A 282 -11.03 -7.45 -12.65
N GLN A 283 -11.17 -8.60 -13.30
CA GLN A 283 -12.23 -9.55 -12.97
C GLN A 283 -11.68 -10.97 -12.91
N CYS A 284 -12.37 -11.80 -12.14
CA CYS A 284 -12.11 -13.22 -12.00
C CYS A 284 -13.31 -13.97 -12.59
N TRP A 285 -13.05 -14.89 -13.50
CA TRP A 285 -14.05 -15.59 -14.30
C TRP A 285 -13.92 -17.10 -14.14
N GLU A 286 -15.05 -17.80 -14.26
CA GLU A 286 -15.08 -19.25 -14.47
C GLU A 286 -15.16 -19.55 -15.98
N ALA A 287 -14.46 -20.57 -16.47
CA ALA A 287 -14.32 -20.87 -17.91
C ALA A 287 -15.51 -21.64 -18.50
N ASP A 288 -16.52 -21.94 -17.70
CA ASP A 288 -17.64 -22.82 -18.00
C ASP A 288 -18.27 -22.53 -19.39
N HIS A 289 -18.13 -23.51 -20.28
CA HIS A 289 -18.69 -23.50 -21.64
C HIS A 289 -18.29 -22.30 -22.54
N SER A 290 -17.11 -21.72 -22.32
CA SER A 290 -16.58 -20.60 -23.11
C SER A 290 -16.13 -21.00 -24.53
N GLN A 291 -16.96 -20.75 -25.55
CA GLN A 291 -16.60 -20.96 -26.96
C GLN A 291 -15.64 -19.86 -27.48
N THR A 292 -14.96 -20.06 -28.62
CA THR A 292 -14.02 -19.06 -29.18
C THR A 292 -14.64 -17.66 -29.33
N LYS A 293 -15.90 -17.58 -29.75
CA LYS A 293 -16.64 -16.31 -29.88
C LYS A 293 -16.76 -15.54 -28.57
N TRP A 294 -16.89 -16.24 -27.44
CA TRP A 294 -16.95 -15.62 -26.11
C TRP A 294 -15.66 -14.85 -25.81
N TYR A 295 -14.50 -15.47 -26.01
CA TYR A 295 -13.21 -14.82 -25.76
C TYR A 295 -12.96 -13.62 -26.69
N GLU A 296 -13.50 -13.64 -27.91
CA GLU A 296 -13.44 -12.48 -28.82
C GLU A 296 -14.31 -11.32 -28.31
N ASP A 297 -15.54 -11.61 -27.91
CA ASP A 297 -16.47 -10.60 -27.41
C ASP A 297 -16.00 -10.03 -26.05
N LEU A 298 -15.41 -10.86 -25.20
CA LEU A 298 -14.78 -10.42 -23.95
C LEU A 298 -13.58 -9.50 -24.20
N ARG A 299 -12.74 -9.77 -25.20
CA ARG A 299 -11.64 -8.86 -25.58
C ARG A 299 -12.18 -7.51 -26.06
N LYS A 300 -13.24 -7.50 -26.88
CA LYS A 300 -13.90 -6.25 -27.32
C LYS A 300 -14.45 -5.47 -26.12
N ALA A 301 -15.05 -6.16 -25.15
CA ALA A 301 -15.55 -5.55 -23.91
C ALA A 301 -14.41 -4.89 -23.11
N MET A 302 -13.28 -5.58 -22.96
CA MET A 302 -12.12 -5.05 -22.23
C MET A 302 -11.48 -3.85 -22.95
N ASP A 303 -11.43 -3.85 -24.28
CA ASP A 303 -10.98 -2.68 -25.05
C ASP A 303 -11.96 -1.50 -24.91
N ALA A 304 -13.27 -1.75 -24.98
CA ALA A 304 -14.30 -0.74 -24.74
C ALA A 304 -14.18 -0.08 -23.36
N ILE A 305 -13.97 -0.88 -22.31
CA ILE A 305 -13.75 -0.37 -20.94
C ILE A 305 -12.48 0.47 -20.87
N SER A 306 -11.40 0.03 -21.53
CA SER A 306 -10.14 0.79 -21.59
C SER A 306 -10.32 2.15 -22.26
N GLN A 307 -11.06 2.19 -23.38
CA GLN A 307 -11.39 3.45 -24.07
C GLN A 307 -12.24 4.36 -23.19
N GLY A 308 -13.22 3.80 -22.47
CA GLY A 308 -14.03 4.52 -21.49
C GLY A 308 -13.18 5.15 -20.39
N PHE A 309 -12.27 4.38 -19.77
CA PHE A 309 -11.33 4.90 -18.77
C PHE A 309 -10.42 5.99 -19.32
N LYS A 310 -9.94 5.84 -20.56
CA LYS A 310 -9.11 6.86 -21.19
C LYS A 310 -9.86 8.19 -21.34
N ALA A 311 -11.05 8.14 -21.93
CA ALA A 311 -11.87 9.34 -22.13
C ALA A 311 -12.23 10.02 -20.80
N TRP A 312 -12.38 9.21 -19.75
CA TRP A 312 -12.57 9.67 -18.38
C TRP A 312 -11.33 10.36 -17.79
N LEU A 313 -10.16 9.73 -17.91
CA LEU A 313 -8.89 10.27 -17.38
C LEU A 313 -8.45 11.54 -18.12
N GLU A 314 -8.78 11.68 -19.41
CA GLU A 314 -8.56 12.93 -20.16
C GLU A 314 -9.30 14.13 -19.55
N GLN A 315 -10.43 13.90 -18.87
CA GLN A 315 -11.22 14.94 -18.20
C GLN A 315 -10.86 15.12 -16.72
N TYR A 316 -9.98 14.26 -16.17
CA TYR A 316 -9.65 14.23 -14.75
C TYR A 316 -9.21 15.61 -14.21
N GLY A 317 -8.33 16.30 -14.95
CA GLY A 317 -7.84 17.62 -14.54
C GLY A 317 -8.96 18.67 -14.43
N GLU A 318 -9.91 18.67 -15.37
CA GLU A 318 -11.04 19.59 -15.36
C GLU A 318 -12.03 19.26 -14.23
N VAL A 319 -12.32 17.97 -14.04
CA VAL A 319 -13.20 17.48 -12.97
C VAL A 319 -12.65 17.85 -11.60
N ILE A 320 -11.36 17.61 -11.34
CA ILE A 320 -10.71 17.96 -10.07
C ILE A 320 -10.66 19.47 -9.87
N ALA A 321 -10.39 20.26 -10.92
CA ALA A 321 -10.43 21.71 -10.83
C ALA A 321 -11.81 22.23 -10.43
N GLU A 322 -12.88 21.63 -10.97
CA GLU A 322 -14.25 21.99 -10.64
C GLU A 322 -14.65 21.55 -9.22
N PHE A 323 -14.25 20.35 -8.79
CA PHE A 323 -14.38 19.93 -7.40
C PHE A 323 -13.65 20.86 -6.43
N ASN A 324 -12.49 21.40 -6.81
CA ASN A 324 -11.75 22.32 -5.95
C ASN A 324 -12.46 23.68 -5.79
N LYS A 325 -13.24 24.11 -6.79
CA LYS A 325 -14.08 25.32 -6.66
C LYS A 325 -15.23 25.11 -5.68
N GLN A 326 -15.90 23.96 -5.77
CA GLN A 326 -17.12 23.68 -5.01
C GLN A 326 -16.86 23.05 -3.63
N LEU A 327 -15.76 22.30 -3.47
CA LEU A 327 -15.33 21.63 -2.24
C LEU A 327 -13.83 21.87 -1.96
N PRO A 328 -13.42 23.11 -1.63
CA PRO A 328 -12.00 23.45 -1.44
C PRO A 328 -11.35 22.72 -0.25
N ILE A 329 -12.14 22.35 0.76
CA ILE A 329 -11.64 21.74 2.00
C ILE A 329 -11.52 20.21 1.89
N VAL A 330 -12.34 19.56 1.04
CA VAL A 330 -12.39 18.10 0.94
C VAL A 330 -11.19 17.56 0.17
N GLY A 331 -10.60 16.48 0.66
CA GLY A 331 -9.44 15.86 0.04
C GLY A 331 -9.75 15.20 -1.32
N ASN A 332 -8.77 15.18 -2.22
CA ASN A 332 -8.94 14.62 -3.56
C ASN A 332 -9.39 13.16 -3.57
N ALA A 333 -8.95 12.34 -2.61
CA ALA A 333 -9.35 10.93 -2.55
C ALA A 333 -10.87 10.75 -2.43
N TYR A 334 -11.56 11.62 -1.70
CA TYR A 334 -13.02 11.57 -1.56
C TYR A 334 -13.76 12.15 -2.76
N LYS A 335 -13.23 13.21 -3.38
CA LYS A 335 -13.75 13.74 -4.65
C LYS A 335 -13.74 12.66 -5.73
N ILE A 336 -12.63 11.94 -5.80
CA ILE A 336 -12.40 10.83 -6.73
C ILE A 336 -13.31 9.65 -6.41
N LEU A 337 -13.50 9.31 -5.13
CA LEU A 337 -14.46 8.29 -4.72
C LEU A 337 -15.87 8.62 -5.24
N GLY A 338 -16.34 9.87 -5.03
CA GLY A 338 -17.65 10.31 -5.52
C GLY A 338 -17.77 10.17 -7.03
N TYR A 339 -16.76 10.64 -7.76
CA TYR A 339 -16.77 10.60 -9.23
C TYR A 339 -16.78 9.17 -9.78
N ILE A 340 -15.97 8.27 -9.24
CA ILE A 340 -15.89 6.88 -9.72
C ILE A 340 -17.12 6.08 -9.30
N SER A 341 -17.57 6.24 -8.05
CA SER A 341 -18.69 5.44 -7.53
C SER A 341 -19.96 5.70 -8.33
N THR A 342 -20.16 6.93 -8.82
CA THR A 342 -21.30 7.29 -9.68
C THR A 342 -21.23 6.74 -11.12
N ALA A 343 -20.08 6.17 -11.50
CA ALA A 343 -19.81 5.57 -12.81
C ALA A 343 -19.96 4.04 -12.81
N THR A 344 -19.98 3.41 -11.64
CA THR A 344 -19.86 1.96 -11.49
C THR A 344 -20.90 1.20 -12.32
N LYS A 345 -22.14 1.70 -12.45
CA LYS A 345 -23.17 1.05 -13.28
C LYS A 345 -22.98 1.20 -14.78
N ILE A 346 -22.23 2.20 -15.26
CA ILE A 346 -21.85 2.27 -16.68
C ILE A 346 -20.97 1.08 -17.02
N PHE A 347 -19.96 0.79 -16.20
CA PHE A 347 -19.06 -0.34 -16.42
C PHE A 347 -19.78 -1.68 -16.29
N ALA A 348 -20.63 -1.84 -15.26
CA ALA A 348 -21.45 -3.03 -15.12
C ALA A 348 -22.34 -3.27 -16.34
N TRP A 349 -22.93 -2.19 -16.89
CA TRP A 349 -23.76 -2.27 -18.09
C TRP A 349 -22.96 -2.58 -19.36
N LEU A 350 -21.79 -1.95 -19.53
CA LEU A 350 -20.89 -2.27 -20.65
C LEU A 350 -20.48 -3.74 -20.63
N LEU A 351 -20.19 -4.29 -19.45
CA LEU A 351 -19.93 -5.72 -19.30
C LEU A 351 -21.15 -6.55 -19.66
N ASP A 352 -22.33 -6.18 -19.16
CA ASP A 352 -23.58 -6.92 -19.41
C ASP A 352 -23.91 -7.04 -20.90
N LYS A 353 -23.54 -6.04 -21.72
CA LYS A 353 -23.66 -6.09 -23.19
C LYS A 353 -22.88 -7.24 -23.84
N PHE A 354 -21.80 -7.68 -23.21
CA PHE A 354 -20.87 -8.68 -23.73
C PHE A 354 -20.85 -9.96 -22.87
N ARG A 355 -21.77 -10.11 -21.89
CA ARG A 355 -21.69 -11.10 -20.78
C ARG A 355 -22.54 -12.37 -20.96
N ASN A 356 -22.05 -13.50 -20.44
CA ASN A 356 -22.82 -14.68 -19.98
C ASN A 356 -22.96 -14.65 -18.44
N HIS A 357 -24.11 -15.05 -17.91
CA HIS A 357 -24.51 -14.73 -16.53
C HIS A 357 -24.04 -15.74 -15.47
N ASP A 358 -22.78 -15.72 -14.99
CA ASP A 358 -22.38 -16.35 -13.69
C ASP A 358 -21.19 -15.70 -12.92
N ASP A 359 -20.54 -14.63 -13.42
CA ASP A 359 -19.22 -14.18 -12.89
C ASP A 359 -19.11 -13.00 -11.88
N LEU A 360 -17.90 -12.89 -11.27
CA LEU A 360 -17.49 -12.00 -10.15
C LEU A 360 -16.89 -10.67 -10.64
N GLN A 361 -17.24 -9.55 -9.99
CA GLN A 361 -16.71 -8.22 -10.34
C GLN A 361 -16.14 -7.47 -9.13
N ALA A 362 -14.98 -6.84 -9.31
CA ALA A 362 -14.50 -5.77 -8.45
C ALA A 362 -13.87 -4.66 -9.30
N LEU A 363 -14.22 -3.40 -9.03
CA LEU A 363 -13.65 -2.22 -9.70
C LEU A 363 -12.73 -1.52 -8.70
N THR A 364 -11.43 -1.43 -9.01
CA THR A 364 -10.44 -0.88 -8.06
C THR A 364 -9.61 0.20 -8.73
N TRP A 365 -9.66 1.42 -8.20
CA TRP A 365 -8.90 2.55 -8.73
C TRP A 365 -7.70 2.88 -7.87
N PHE A 366 -6.56 3.12 -8.52
CA PHE A 366 -5.29 3.41 -7.86
C PHE A 366 -4.85 4.82 -8.24
N LEU A 367 -4.89 5.76 -7.28
CA LEU A 367 -4.24 7.05 -7.50
C LEU A 367 -2.72 6.88 -7.37
N GLU A 368 -2.28 6.03 -6.45
CA GLU A 368 -0.92 5.52 -6.39
C GLU A 368 -0.91 4.06 -5.89
N PHE A 369 -0.02 3.22 -6.43
CA PHE A 369 0.16 1.83 -5.98
C PHE A 369 1.43 1.73 -5.10
N PRO A 370 1.37 1.05 -3.94
CA PRO A 370 2.48 1.02 -3.00
C PRO A 370 3.67 0.25 -3.59
N ASN A 371 4.88 0.59 -3.14
CA ASN A 371 6.12 -0.08 -3.54
C ASN A 371 6.27 -1.43 -2.83
N CYS A 372 5.28 -2.31 -2.93
CA CYS A 372 5.26 -3.62 -2.30
C CYS A 372 4.29 -4.56 -3.07
N GLU A 373 4.14 -5.78 -2.59
CA GLU A 373 3.12 -6.70 -3.08
C GLU A 373 1.85 -6.61 -2.24
N ALA A 374 0.78 -6.13 -2.83
CA ALA A 374 -0.52 -5.95 -2.20
C ALA A 374 -1.50 -7.02 -2.68
N SER A 375 -2.40 -7.52 -1.83
CA SER A 375 -3.50 -8.39 -2.24
C SER A 375 -4.88 -7.78 -2.10
N PHE A 376 -5.72 -8.10 -3.08
CA PHE A 376 -7.07 -7.58 -3.26
C PHE A 376 -8.06 -8.73 -3.30
N MET A 377 -9.20 -8.55 -2.64
CA MET A 377 -10.24 -9.56 -2.51
C MET A 377 -11.32 -9.37 -3.57
N PHE A 378 -11.67 -10.47 -4.22
CA PHE A 378 -12.71 -10.60 -5.22
C PHE A 378 -13.74 -11.60 -4.69
N ASP A 379 -14.86 -11.11 -4.18
CA ASP A 379 -15.95 -11.92 -3.63
C ASP A 379 -17.22 -11.65 -4.44
N GLY A 380 -17.58 -12.58 -5.33
CA GLY A 380 -18.86 -12.49 -6.05
C GLY A 380 -19.92 -13.39 -5.43
N GLY A 381 -19.87 -13.60 -4.12
CA GLY A 381 -20.92 -14.28 -3.38
C GLY A 381 -20.94 -15.78 -3.70
N LYS A 382 -21.88 -16.23 -4.54
CA LYS A 382 -22.07 -17.66 -4.85
C LYS A 382 -21.05 -18.20 -5.86
N GLY A 383 -20.50 -17.37 -6.75
CA GLY A 383 -19.50 -17.77 -7.74
C GLY A 383 -18.06 -17.87 -7.20
N GLY A 384 -17.89 -17.83 -5.87
CA GLY A 384 -16.58 -18.00 -5.23
C GLY A 384 -15.95 -16.72 -4.69
N LYS A 385 -14.82 -16.89 -3.99
CA LYS A 385 -14.05 -15.86 -3.31
C LYS A 385 -12.56 -16.08 -3.55
N HIS A 386 -11.95 -15.12 -4.21
CA HIS A 386 -10.55 -15.17 -4.65
C HIS A 386 -9.78 -13.95 -4.14
N GLU A 387 -8.52 -14.14 -3.78
CA GLU A 387 -7.61 -13.06 -3.41
C GLU A 387 -6.47 -13.03 -4.42
N LEU A 388 -6.18 -11.86 -5.00
CA LEU A 388 -5.17 -11.65 -6.02
C LEU A 388 -4.05 -10.78 -5.48
N TRP A 389 -2.80 -11.24 -5.60
CA TRP A 389 -1.61 -10.45 -5.29
C TRP A 389 -1.11 -9.71 -6.53
N ILE A 390 -0.89 -8.41 -6.37
CA ILE A 390 -0.35 -7.49 -7.35
C ILE A 390 0.90 -6.86 -6.77
N ARG A 391 1.98 -6.86 -7.55
CA ARG A 391 3.26 -6.29 -7.16
C ARG A 391 3.62 -5.16 -8.09
N ARG A 392 4.09 -4.05 -7.52
CA ARG A 392 4.84 -3.06 -8.29
C ARG A 392 6.24 -3.60 -8.58
N GLU A 393 6.50 -3.89 -9.84
CA GLU A 393 7.85 -4.08 -10.35
C GLU A 393 8.33 -2.72 -10.80
N TYR A 394 9.30 -2.12 -10.12
CA TYR A 394 10.04 -1.09 -10.84
C TYR A 394 10.79 -1.80 -11.97
N GLY A 395 10.53 -1.36 -13.20
CA GLY A 395 11.64 -1.23 -14.12
C GLY A 395 12.62 -0.29 -13.42
N PHE A 396 13.75 -0.81 -12.99
CA PHE A 396 14.90 -0.01 -12.59
C PHE A 396 15.05 1.11 -13.62
N ASP A 397 14.78 2.37 -13.24
CA ASP A 397 15.43 3.48 -13.94
C ASP A 397 16.84 3.50 -13.38
N PRO A 398 17.86 3.10 -14.17
CA PRO A 398 19.25 3.18 -13.73
C PRO A 398 19.64 4.59 -13.29
N ASN A 399 18.90 5.59 -13.76
CA ASN A 399 19.16 7.00 -13.57
C ASN A 399 18.36 7.62 -12.41
N ASP A 400 17.50 6.87 -11.70
CA ASP A 400 16.91 7.38 -10.46
C ASP A 400 18.01 7.44 -9.39
N THR A 401 18.67 8.59 -9.30
CA THR A 401 19.75 8.89 -8.36
C THR A 401 19.25 9.28 -6.97
N THR A 402 17.94 9.35 -6.73
CA THR A 402 17.38 9.81 -5.45
C THR A 402 17.56 8.80 -4.30
N ILE A 403 17.91 7.55 -4.62
CA ILE A 403 18.03 6.45 -3.66
C ILE A 403 19.50 6.01 -3.51
N GLY A 404 20.03 6.10 -2.29
CA GLY A 404 21.43 5.79 -1.95
C GLY A 404 21.83 4.32 -2.06
N SER A 405 23.05 4.07 -2.55
CA SER A 405 23.70 2.75 -2.57
C SER A 405 24.10 2.30 -1.18
N LEU A 406 23.90 1.02 -0.89
CA LEU A 406 24.39 0.38 0.32
C LEU A 406 25.90 0.17 0.25
N LYS A 407 26.62 0.82 1.18
CA LYS A 407 28.07 0.81 1.27
C LYS A 407 28.54 0.35 2.65
N THR A 408 29.75 -0.16 2.69
CA THR A 408 30.43 -0.48 3.94
C THR A 408 31.83 0.13 3.97
N MET A 409 32.33 0.37 5.18
CA MET A 409 33.73 0.63 5.45
C MET A 409 34.22 -0.33 6.52
N THR A 410 35.48 -0.74 6.44
CA THR A 410 36.10 -1.64 7.43
C THR A 410 37.45 -1.11 7.88
N GLY A 411 37.78 -1.36 9.15
CA GLY A 411 39.11 -1.08 9.66
C GLY A 411 39.20 -1.10 11.19
N SER A 412 40.21 -0.40 11.69
CA SER A 412 40.44 -0.18 13.12
C SER A 412 40.02 1.25 13.49
N PRO A 413 39.78 1.56 14.77
CA PRO A 413 39.51 2.93 15.20
C PRO A 413 40.53 3.93 14.63
N GLY A 414 40.04 4.95 13.93
CA GLY A 414 40.86 5.98 13.28
C GLY A 414 41.41 5.64 11.89
N ASN A 415 41.25 4.40 11.40
CA ASN A 415 41.73 3.99 10.08
C ASN A 415 40.73 3.05 9.38
N TYR A 416 39.95 3.61 8.45
CA TYR A 416 38.88 2.91 7.73
C TYR A 416 39.12 2.93 6.23
N SER A 417 38.73 1.85 5.57
CA SER A 417 38.76 1.69 4.11
C SER A 417 37.35 1.44 3.57
N ILE A 418 36.96 2.20 2.55
CA ILE A 418 35.68 2.02 1.85
C ILE A 418 35.72 0.70 1.07
N GLN A 419 34.66 -0.09 1.20
CA GLN A 419 34.47 -1.33 0.49
C GLN A 419 33.54 -1.15 -0.71
N PRO A 420 33.55 -2.07 -1.70
CA PRO A 420 32.57 -2.08 -2.77
C PRO A 420 31.13 -2.05 -2.24
N SER A 421 30.23 -1.39 -2.97
CA SER A 421 28.80 -1.38 -2.63
C SER A 421 28.17 -2.76 -2.83
N VAL A 422 27.04 -3.01 -2.16
CA VAL A 422 26.19 -4.17 -2.48
C VAL A 422 25.74 -4.07 -3.96
N PRO A 423 25.97 -5.11 -4.79
CA PRO A 423 25.66 -5.05 -6.22
C PRO A 423 24.16 -5.03 -6.51
N GLY A 424 23.80 -4.45 -7.66
CA GLY A 424 22.42 -4.32 -8.14
C GLY A 424 21.69 -3.10 -7.54
N PRO A 425 20.36 -3.04 -7.63
CA PRO A 425 19.55 -1.97 -7.04
C PRO A 425 19.46 -2.12 -5.50
N GLY A 426 20.56 -2.51 -4.85
CA GLY A 426 20.77 -2.58 -3.40
C GLY A 426 20.84 -1.20 -2.78
N ARG A 427 19.80 -0.42 -3.07
CA ARG A 427 19.58 0.91 -2.54
C ARG A 427 18.52 0.78 -1.45
N SER A 428 18.78 1.35 -0.29
CA SER A 428 17.88 1.36 0.87
C SER A 428 17.93 2.76 1.48
N PHE A 429 16.79 3.46 1.55
CA PHE A 429 16.75 4.74 2.27
C PHE A 429 17.08 4.56 3.77
N TRP A 430 16.74 3.39 4.32
CA TRP A 430 16.80 3.10 5.76
C TRP A 430 18.13 2.52 6.21
N GLY A 431 19.03 2.17 5.29
CA GLY A 431 20.30 1.51 5.60
C GLY A 431 20.22 -0.02 5.49
N MET A 432 21.25 -0.67 6.03
CA MET A 432 21.36 -2.12 6.19
C MET A 432 21.58 -2.46 7.66
N SER A 433 21.44 -3.72 8.03
CA SER A 433 21.94 -4.28 9.28
C SER A 433 22.90 -5.42 8.99
N MET A 434 23.93 -5.60 9.83
CA MET A 434 24.98 -6.58 9.60
C MET A 434 25.14 -7.54 10.79
N VAL A 435 25.56 -8.76 10.51
CA VAL A 435 25.89 -9.76 11.53
C VAL A 435 27.00 -10.69 11.05
N ASP A 436 27.87 -11.11 11.96
CA ASP A 436 28.79 -12.23 11.75
C ASP A 436 28.05 -13.53 12.06
N TYR A 437 27.93 -14.38 11.04
CA TYR A 437 27.36 -15.70 11.15
C TYR A 437 28.37 -16.73 10.66
N LYS A 438 28.93 -17.50 11.61
CA LYS A 438 29.88 -18.58 11.34
C LYS A 438 31.12 -18.13 10.53
N GLY A 439 31.61 -16.91 10.78
CA GLY A 439 32.76 -16.36 10.08
C GLY A 439 32.41 -15.82 8.69
N GLU A 440 31.13 -15.57 8.41
CA GLU A 440 30.68 -14.86 7.23
C GLU A 440 29.94 -13.58 7.65
N LEU A 441 30.26 -12.47 7.00
CA LEU A 441 29.54 -11.22 7.20
C LEU A 441 28.30 -11.16 6.32
N TRP A 442 27.14 -11.12 6.95
CA TRP A 442 25.85 -11.02 6.28
C TRP A 442 25.29 -9.61 6.46
N SER A 443 24.71 -9.04 5.40
CA SER A 443 23.95 -7.78 5.44
C SER A 443 22.48 -8.03 5.12
N PHE A 444 21.58 -7.29 5.78
CA PHE A 444 20.14 -7.38 5.64
C PHE A 444 19.54 -5.99 5.42
N PHE A 445 18.61 -5.86 4.48
CA PHE A 445 18.09 -4.54 4.12
C PHE A 445 16.74 -4.61 3.42
N SER A 446 16.04 -3.46 3.42
CA SER A 446 14.88 -3.22 2.57
C SER A 446 15.33 -2.86 1.17
N ARG A 447 14.85 -3.56 0.15
CA ARG A 447 15.06 -3.18 -1.25
C ARG A 447 14.16 -2.00 -1.62
N SER A 448 14.73 -0.81 -1.82
CA SER A 448 13.97 0.45 -1.90
C SER A 448 12.82 0.50 -2.91
N HIS A 449 12.89 -0.25 -4.02
CA HIS A 449 11.89 -0.14 -5.08
C HIS A 449 10.66 -1.05 -4.87
N ASN A 450 10.72 -2.07 -4.02
CA ASN A 450 9.57 -2.95 -3.76
C ASN A 450 9.49 -3.47 -2.31
N SER A 451 10.23 -2.84 -1.41
CA SER A 451 10.25 -3.16 0.01
C SER A 451 10.61 -4.60 0.35
N LEU A 452 11.13 -5.39 -0.59
CA LEU A 452 11.50 -6.77 -0.29
C LEU A 452 12.62 -6.81 0.74
N LEU A 453 12.46 -7.66 1.74
CA LEU A 453 13.50 -7.97 2.70
C LEU A 453 14.53 -8.85 2.00
N CYS A 454 15.76 -8.34 1.90
CA CYS A 454 16.85 -8.99 1.20
C CYS A 454 18.07 -9.12 2.10
N TYR A 455 18.98 -10.00 1.70
CA TYR A 455 20.31 -10.10 2.27
C TYR A 455 21.39 -10.22 1.19
N SER A 456 22.64 -9.92 1.56
CA SER A 456 23.84 -10.18 0.77
C SER A 456 24.94 -10.68 1.70
N ILE A 457 25.85 -11.52 1.17
CA ILE A 457 26.94 -12.12 1.92
C ILE A 457 28.26 -11.55 1.39
N TRP A 458 29.14 -11.14 2.30
CA TRP A 458 30.46 -10.63 1.97
C TRP A 458 31.42 -11.77 1.59
N ASN A 459 32.20 -11.56 0.54
CA ASN A 459 33.29 -12.43 0.13
C ASN A 459 34.60 -11.61 0.10
N ASN A 460 35.64 -12.11 0.77
CA ASN A 460 36.93 -11.40 0.88
C ASN A 460 37.67 -11.18 -0.46
N GLN A 461 37.31 -11.92 -1.52
CA GLN A 461 37.93 -11.82 -2.85
C GLN A 461 37.10 -10.94 -3.80
N THR A 462 35.77 -11.03 -3.74
CA THR A 462 34.87 -10.40 -4.71
C THR A 462 34.02 -9.27 -4.13
N GLY A 463 34.09 -9.03 -2.82
CA GLY A 463 33.21 -8.09 -2.11
C GLY A 463 31.81 -8.67 -1.86
N TRP A 464 30.80 -7.80 -1.76
CA TRP A 464 29.42 -8.22 -1.57
C TRP A 464 28.89 -9.05 -2.74
N GLY A 465 28.29 -10.19 -2.42
CA GLY A 465 27.61 -11.05 -3.39
C GLY A 465 26.28 -10.47 -3.89
N ALA A 466 25.64 -11.20 -4.81
CA ALA A 466 24.32 -10.85 -5.32
C ALA A 466 23.30 -10.71 -4.19
N MET A 467 22.33 -9.82 -4.38
CA MET A 467 21.20 -9.67 -3.49
C MET A 467 20.29 -10.91 -3.55
N ILE A 468 19.96 -11.46 -2.39
CA ILE A 468 19.09 -12.63 -2.25
C ILE A 468 17.83 -12.20 -1.50
N GLU A 469 16.67 -12.52 -2.05
CA GLU A 469 15.37 -12.21 -1.43
C GLU A 469 15.07 -13.20 -0.29
N ILE A 470 14.46 -12.72 0.79
CA ILE A 470 13.79 -13.56 1.79
C ILE A 470 12.32 -13.68 1.34
N PRO A 471 11.90 -14.77 0.65
CA PRO A 471 10.67 -14.78 -0.15
C PRO A 471 9.42 -14.45 0.66
N GLY A 472 8.59 -13.54 0.13
CA GLY A 472 7.31 -13.15 0.72
C GLY A 472 7.40 -12.20 1.92
N ASN A 473 8.59 -11.66 2.22
CA ASN A 473 8.79 -10.74 3.34
C ASN A 473 9.13 -9.34 2.86
N TYR A 474 8.46 -8.35 3.43
CA TYR A 474 8.53 -6.97 3.00
C TYR A 474 8.67 -6.05 4.21
N THR A 475 9.47 -4.99 4.07
CA THR A 475 9.71 -3.97 5.09
C THR A 475 10.01 -2.62 4.42
N ASN A 476 9.69 -1.51 5.08
CA ASN A 476 10.19 -0.16 4.76
C ASN A 476 10.96 0.42 5.95
N ALA A 477 11.55 -0.43 6.78
CA ALA A 477 12.41 -0.03 7.87
C ALA A 477 13.67 -0.89 7.82
N LYS A 478 14.77 -0.35 8.37
CA LYS A 478 15.99 -1.14 8.57
C LYS A 478 15.63 -2.36 9.44
N PRO A 479 15.89 -3.61 9.00
CA PRO A 479 15.61 -4.79 9.82
C PRO A 479 16.58 -4.87 11.00
N ALA A 480 16.19 -5.47 12.12
CA ALA A 480 17.09 -5.82 13.21
C ALA A 480 17.53 -7.28 13.07
N VAL A 481 18.81 -7.56 13.32
CA VAL A 481 19.40 -8.89 13.09
C VAL A 481 20.28 -9.30 14.25
N ALA A 482 20.26 -10.59 14.57
CA ALA A 482 21.11 -11.18 15.59
C ALA A 482 21.41 -12.64 15.26
N THR A 483 22.57 -13.12 15.70
CA THR A 483 22.86 -14.54 15.81
C THR A 483 22.48 -15.03 17.20
N PHE A 484 21.80 -16.17 17.26
CA PHE A 484 21.47 -16.83 18.52
C PHE A 484 21.48 -18.34 18.31
N GLY A 485 22.27 -19.05 19.12
CA GLY A 485 22.62 -20.44 18.85
C GLY A 485 23.29 -20.59 17.47
N ASP A 486 22.76 -21.50 16.66
CA ASP A 486 23.27 -21.83 15.32
C ASP A 486 22.51 -21.11 14.18
N THR A 487 21.75 -20.06 14.50
CA THR A 487 20.76 -19.48 13.60
C THR A 487 20.89 -17.96 13.50
N VAL A 488 20.59 -17.42 12.30
CA VAL A 488 20.39 -15.99 12.08
C VAL A 488 18.91 -15.66 12.24
N HIS A 489 18.60 -14.65 13.05
CA HIS A 489 17.26 -14.16 13.31
C HIS A 489 17.12 -12.75 12.74
N VAL A 490 15.99 -12.50 12.06
CA VAL A 490 15.66 -11.19 11.49
C VAL A 490 14.31 -10.74 12.02
N LEU A 491 14.30 -9.60 12.71
CA LEU A 491 13.13 -8.89 13.18
C LEU A 491 12.90 -7.69 12.27
N TYR A 492 11.70 -7.55 11.71
CA TYR A 492 11.40 -6.49 10.76
C TYR A 492 9.97 -5.99 10.90
N LYS A 493 9.76 -4.73 10.52
CA LYS A 493 8.42 -4.14 10.45
C LYS A 493 7.68 -4.65 9.21
N GLY A 494 6.57 -5.34 9.42
CA GLY A 494 5.63 -5.76 8.39
C GLY A 494 4.70 -4.62 7.92
N GLY A 495 3.89 -4.91 6.89
CA GLY A 495 3.07 -3.92 6.20
C GLY A 495 1.86 -3.39 6.93
N ASP A 496 1.46 -4.09 7.97
CA ASP A 496 0.44 -3.69 8.93
C ASP A 496 1.02 -2.90 10.11
N GLY A 497 2.33 -2.59 10.08
CA GLY A 497 3.03 -1.91 11.18
C GLY A 497 3.36 -2.81 12.36
N ARG A 498 3.13 -4.13 12.27
CA ARG A 498 3.53 -5.11 13.29
C ARG A 498 4.96 -5.58 13.08
N LEU A 499 5.56 -6.10 14.14
CA LEU A 499 6.85 -6.77 14.04
C LEU A 499 6.69 -8.24 13.66
N LEU A 500 7.42 -8.63 12.63
CA LEU A 500 7.50 -9.98 12.12
C LEU A 500 8.92 -10.51 12.34
N HIS A 501 9.01 -11.83 12.53
CA HIS A 501 10.26 -12.54 12.72
C HIS A 501 10.39 -13.67 11.70
N VAL A 502 11.59 -13.80 11.14
CA VAL A 502 12.02 -14.95 10.33
C VAL A 502 13.37 -15.45 10.84
N GLU A 503 13.62 -16.75 10.67
CA GLU A 503 14.88 -17.38 11.03
C GLU A 503 15.45 -18.20 9.87
N TYR A 504 16.77 -18.21 9.77
CA TYR A 504 17.49 -18.99 8.78
C TYR A 504 17.72 -20.42 9.29
N LEU A 505 17.22 -21.41 8.55
CA LEU A 505 17.37 -22.83 8.85
C LEU A 505 18.62 -23.39 8.14
N PRO A 506 19.75 -23.60 8.85
CA PRO A 506 21.02 -23.89 8.19
C PRO A 506 21.02 -25.26 7.50
N LYS A 507 20.29 -26.24 8.05
CA LYS A 507 20.22 -27.61 7.52
C LYS A 507 19.56 -27.68 6.15
N SER A 508 18.51 -26.90 5.93
CA SER A 508 17.77 -26.86 4.67
C SER A 508 18.16 -25.68 3.78
N ARG A 509 18.98 -24.74 4.27
CA ARG A 509 19.32 -23.48 3.59
C ARG A 509 18.08 -22.69 3.16
N THR A 510 17.10 -22.62 4.05
CA THR A 510 15.82 -21.93 3.82
C THR A 510 15.48 -20.99 4.95
N TRP A 511 14.58 -20.06 4.68
CA TRP A 511 13.99 -19.19 5.69
C TRP A 511 12.66 -19.78 6.18
N THR A 512 12.34 -19.59 7.45
CA THR A 512 11.00 -19.88 7.95
C THR A 512 9.96 -18.96 7.33
N ARG A 513 8.69 -19.33 7.48
CA ARG A 513 7.58 -18.38 7.29
C ARG A 513 7.69 -17.27 8.34
N ALA A 514 7.29 -16.06 7.98
CA ALA A 514 7.13 -14.96 8.93
C ALA A 514 6.16 -15.36 10.04
N VAL A 515 6.56 -15.09 11.29
CA VAL A 515 5.69 -15.19 12.45
C VAL A 515 5.54 -13.81 13.09
N PRO A 516 4.33 -13.43 13.54
CA PRO A 516 4.16 -12.22 14.33
C PRO A 516 4.88 -12.35 15.67
N VAL A 517 5.44 -11.24 16.12
CA VAL A 517 6.12 -11.13 17.42
C VAL A 517 5.17 -10.46 18.41
N GLY A 518 4.77 -11.20 19.45
CA GLY A 518 3.83 -10.72 20.47
C GLY A 518 2.43 -10.35 19.92
N SER A 519 1.63 -9.68 20.75
CA SER A 519 0.33 -9.09 20.36
C SER A 519 0.51 -7.80 19.56
N GLU A 520 -0.59 -7.24 19.05
CA GLU A 520 -0.54 -6.12 18.11
C GLU A 520 0.01 -4.83 18.75
N THR A 521 1.25 -4.49 18.42
CA THR A 521 1.85 -3.19 18.74
C THR A 521 2.24 -2.48 17.44
N LEU A 522 1.56 -1.35 17.16
CA LEU A 522 1.95 -0.48 16.06
C LEU A 522 3.34 0.11 16.34
N THR A 523 4.24 -0.04 15.38
CA THR A 523 5.56 0.59 15.41
C THR A 523 5.88 1.28 14.09
N TYR A 524 6.73 2.30 14.14
CA TYR A 524 7.25 2.99 12.96
C TYR A 524 8.57 2.38 12.46
N TYR A 525 9.23 1.55 13.26
CA TYR A 525 10.55 0.99 12.98
C TYR A 525 10.62 -0.52 13.29
N SER A 526 11.64 -1.24 12.81
CA SER A 526 11.78 -2.70 13.07
C SER A 526 12.21 -3.07 14.50
N GLY A 527 12.58 -2.10 15.33
CA GLY A 527 13.13 -2.34 16.68
C GLY A 527 14.60 -2.77 16.67
N ALA A 528 15.00 -3.50 17.71
CA ALA A 528 16.32 -4.04 17.97
C ALA A 528 16.22 -5.51 18.42
N LEU A 529 17.28 -6.28 18.15
CA LEU A 529 17.33 -7.71 18.41
C LEU A 529 18.73 -8.10 18.91
N ALA A 530 18.81 -8.91 19.96
CA ALA A 530 20.08 -9.44 20.46
C ALA A 530 19.88 -10.82 21.11
N GLY A 531 20.86 -11.70 20.94
CA GLY A 531 20.99 -12.88 21.79
C GLY A 531 21.50 -12.47 23.17
N PHE A 532 20.88 -12.99 24.22
CA PHE A 532 21.25 -12.72 25.60
C PHE A 532 21.03 -13.95 26.47
N HIS A 533 22.10 -14.48 27.05
CA HIS A 533 22.09 -15.76 27.77
C HIS A 533 21.45 -16.88 26.91
N ASP A 534 20.36 -17.48 27.38
CA ASP A 534 19.60 -18.57 26.76
C ASP A 534 18.34 -18.08 26.02
N MET A 535 18.24 -16.78 25.75
CA MET A 535 17.09 -16.18 25.07
C MET A 535 17.50 -15.21 23.95
N LEU A 536 16.57 -15.03 23.01
CA LEU A 536 16.59 -13.94 22.05
C LEU A 536 15.69 -12.82 22.60
N VAL A 537 16.20 -11.60 22.63
CA VAL A 537 15.48 -10.43 23.16
C VAL A 537 15.18 -9.45 22.03
N GLY A 538 13.91 -9.08 21.90
CA GLY A 538 13.45 -8.03 21.00
C GLY A 538 13.02 -6.79 21.78
N VAL A 539 13.43 -5.61 21.33
CA VAL A 539 12.99 -4.32 21.90
C VAL A 539 12.53 -3.39 20.80
N HIS A 540 11.39 -2.74 20.95
CA HIS A 540 10.93 -1.74 19.98
C HIS A 540 10.34 -0.50 20.65
N GLN A 541 10.29 0.59 19.88
CA GLN A 541 9.54 1.78 20.23
C GLN A 541 8.09 1.62 19.75
N GLY A 542 7.14 1.71 20.67
CA GLY A 542 5.71 1.67 20.36
C GLY A 542 5.20 3.04 19.91
N GLY A 543 4.01 3.07 19.30
CA GLY A 543 3.37 4.33 18.87
C GLY A 543 3.12 5.35 20.00
N ASP A 544 3.11 4.90 21.26
CA ASP A 544 3.03 5.73 22.47
C ASP A 544 4.40 6.32 22.91
N GLN A 545 5.44 6.13 22.10
CA GLN A 545 6.81 6.58 22.35
C GLN A 545 7.46 5.95 23.59
N ARG A 546 7.04 4.73 23.93
CA ARG A 546 7.62 3.91 25.00
C ARG A 546 8.33 2.70 24.43
N LEU A 547 9.26 2.13 25.21
CA LEU A 547 9.93 0.89 24.82
C LEU A 547 9.16 -0.32 25.35
N TYR A 548 9.02 -1.31 24.48
CA TYR A 548 8.46 -2.62 24.77
C TYR A 548 9.53 -3.67 24.54
N CYS A 549 9.60 -4.65 25.43
CA CYS A 549 10.49 -5.81 25.28
C CYS A 549 9.68 -7.09 25.16
N THR A 550 10.24 -8.06 24.46
CA THR A 550 9.76 -9.44 24.40
C THR A 550 10.95 -10.37 24.32
N VAL A 551 10.70 -11.64 24.64
CA VAL A 551 11.72 -12.69 24.66
C VAL A 551 11.23 -13.93 23.91
N LYS A 552 12.18 -14.67 23.38
CA LYS A 552 11.97 -15.97 22.76
C LYS A 552 13.05 -16.94 23.23
N TRP A 553 12.62 -18.08 23.78
CA TRP A 553 13.50 -19.19 24.10
C TRP A 553 13.62 -20.19 22.94
N PRO A 554 14.69 -21.01 22.91
CA PRO A 554 14.81 -22.13 21.99
C PRO A 554 13.56 -23.03 22.01
N GLY A 555 13.00 -23.30 20.83
CA GLY A 555 11.82 -24.18 20.68
C GLY A 555 10.48 -23.58 21.13
N GLN A 556 10.44 -22.34 21.64
CA GLN A 556 9.21 -21.69 22.10
C GLN A 556 8.78 -20.54 21.17
N SER A 557 7.50 -20.18 21.23
CA SER A 557 6.97 -18.96 20.60
C SER A 557 7.48 -17.70 21.31
N TRP A 558 7.40 -16.56 20.62
CA TRP A 558 7.60 -15.26 21.24
C TRP A 558 6.61 -15.03 22.37
N GLN A 559 7.08 -14.44 23.47
CA GLN A 559 6.22 -13.91 24.52
C GLN A 559 5.50 -12.66 24.04
N ASP A 560 4.47 -12.25 24.79
CA ASP A 560 3.80 -11.00 24.52
C ASP A 560 4.67 -9.77 24.91
N TRP A 561 4.38 -8.63 24.30
CA TRP A 561 5.08 -7.37 24.57
C TRP A 561 4.86 -6.90 26.00
N SER A 562 5.97 -6.66 26.71
CA SER A 562 5.97 -6.05 28.02
C SER A 562 6.50 -4.63 27.94
N LYS A 563 5.69 -3.65 28.36
CA LYS A 563 6.11 -2.24 28.42
C LYS A 563 7.20 -2.06 29.48
N MET A 564 8.38 -1.60 29.09
CA MET A 564 9.50 -1.39 30.01
C MET A 564 9.25 -0.18 30.90
N LYS A 565 9.69 -0.24 32.16
CA LYS A 565 9.68 0.94 33.06
C LYS A 565 10.82 1.87 32.66
N SER A 566 10.49 3.06 32.19
CA SER A 566 11.46 4.10 31.84
C SER A 566 11.55 5.18 32.92
N PRO A 567 12.65 5.94 32.99
CA PRO A 567 12.70 7.15 33.82
C PRO A 567 11.55 8.12 33.50
N ALA A 568 11.11 8.89 34.50
CA ALA A 568 10.00 9.82 34.36
C ALA A 568 10.32 10.91 33.34
N GLY A 569 9.34 11.23 32.47
CA GLY A 569 9.46 12.31 31.47
C GLY A 569 10.26 11.95 30.21
N VAL A 570 10.68 10.70 30.04
CA VAL A 570 11.43 10.25 28.84
C VAL A 570 10.48 9.81 27.73
N ASP A 571 10.61 10.35 26.53
CA ASP A 571 9.93 9.87 25.31
C ASP A 571 10.94 9.35 24.30
N PHE A 572 10.76 8.12 23.80
CA PHE A 572 11.65 7.49 22.81
C PHE A 572 11.21 7.83 21.38
N LYS A 573 12.15 8.27 20.54
CA LYS A 573 11.84 8.86 19.22
C LYS A 573 12.16 7.99 18.01
N LEU A 574 13.21 7.20 18.09
CA LEU A 574 13.72 6.38 16.97
C LEU A 574 13.83 4.91 17.41
N ALA A 575 14.16 4.03 16.46
CA ALA A 575 14.47 2.64 16.77
C ALA A 575 15.59 2.56 17.84
N PRO A 576 15.46 1.71 18.87
CA PRO A 576 16.55 1.46 19.80
C PRO A 576 17.66 0.63 19.13
N ALA A 577 18.80 0.53 19.81
CA ALA A 577 19.81 -0.49 19.55
C ALA A 577 20.07 -1.31 20.82
N LEU A 578 20.43 -2.58 20.67
CA LEU A 578 20.50 -3.55 21.75
C LEU A 578 21.81 -4.33 21.68
N CYS A 579 22.50 -4.49 22.81
CA CYS A 579 23.64 -5.40 22.92
C CYS A 579 23.72 -6.05 24.30
N ALA A 580 24.35 -7.21 24.34
CA ALA A 580 24.80 -7.85 25.56
C ALA A 580 26.25 -7.47 25.84
N TYR A 581 26.55 -7.05 27.06
CA TYR A 581 27.91 -6.76 27.51
C TYR A 581 28.10 -7.29 28.93
N GLU A 582 29.06 -8.20 29.10
CA GLU A 582 29.43 -8.79 30.39
C GLU A 582 28.24 -9.29 31.24
N GLY A 583 27.31 -10.02 30.62
CA GLY A 583 26.14 -10.59 31.30
C GLY A 583 25.04 -9.57 31.62
N THR A 584 25.15 -8.35 31.12
CA THR A 584 24.12 -7.30 31.23
C THR A 584 23.61 -6.91 29.85
N LEU A 585 22.31 -6.67 29.74
CA LEU A 585 21.68 -6.19 28.52
C LEU A 585 21.62 -4.67 28.53
N TYR A 586 22.02 -4.03 27.43
CA TYR A 586 22.04 -2.58 27.28
C TYR A 586 21.18 -2.13 26.11
N VAL A 587 20.42 -1.05 26.33
CA VAL A 587 19.58 -0.38 25.34
C VAL A 587 20.16 1.01 25.07
N TRP A 588 20.45 1.27 23.80
CA TRP A 588 20.84 2.59 23.31
C TRP A 588 19.65 3.21 22.59
N ALA A 589 19.24 4.42 22.98
CA ALA A 589 18.04 5.02 22.44
C ALA A 589 18.09 6.55 22.38
N CYS A 590 17.39 7.11 21.38
CA CYS A 590 17.22 8.55 21.21
C CYS A 590 15.95 9.00 21.94
N ILE A 591 16.09 9.99 22.81
CA ILE A 591 15.01 10.50 23.66
C ILE A 591 14.70 11.98 23.41
N ASN A 592 13.49 12.38 23.80
CA ASN A 592 13.01 13.76 23.85
C ASN A 592 13.04 14.49 22.49
N ARG A 593 12.55 15.73 22.41
CA ARG A 593 12.37 16.45 21.13
C ARG A 593 13.68 16.72 20.38
N ASN A 594 14.80 16.71 21.08
CA ASN A 594 16.13 16.96 20.58
C ASN A 594 16.87 15.68 20.15
N TYR A 595 16.27 14.50 20.28
CA TYR A 595 16.86 13.22 19.86
C TYR A 595 18.18 12.90 20.58
N GLN A 596 18.27 13.19 21.88
CA GLN A 596 19.46 12.92 22.69
C GLN A 596 19.72 11.41 22.80
N LEU A 597 20.96 10.99 22.53
CA LEU A 597 21.36 9.60 22.70
C LEU A 597 21.61 9.27 24.18
N HIS A 598 20.97 8.22 24.68
CA HIS A 598 21.18 7.68 26.01
C HIS A 598 21.50 6.17 25.95
N CYS A 599 22.23 5.68 26.95
CA CYS A 599 22.49 4.28 27.21
C CYS A 599 21.83 3.87 28.53
N TYR A 600 21.11 2.75 28.50
CA TYR A 600 20.43 2.19 29.67
C TYR A 600 20.90 0.76 29.85
N TRP A 601 21.19 0.34 31.08
CA TRP A 601 21.21 -1.07 31.41
C TRP A 601 19.80 -1.53 31.81
N VAL A 602 19.50 -2.81 31.55
CA VAL A 602 18.18 -3.39 31.81
C VAL A 602 18.20 -4.14 33.14
N ASP A 603 17.44 -3.65 34.13
CA ASP A 603 17.19 -4.37 35.38
C ASP A 603 16.09 -5.42 35.18
N MET A 604 16.53 -6.64 34.93
CA MET A 604 15.66 -7.80 34.74
C MET A 604 15.11 -8.38 36.05
N ASN A 605 15.52 -7.88 37.23
CA ASN A 605 14.94 -8.31 38.51
C ASN A 605 13.55 -7.71 38.77
N THR A 606 13.13 -6.77 37.91
CA THR A 606 11.82 -6.13 37.97
C THR A 606 10.87 -6.72 36.96
N ASN A 607 9.57 -6.74 37.26
CA ASN A 607 8.53 -7.08 36.29
C ASN A 607 7.49 -5.95 36.18
N PRO A 608 7.26 -5.34 35.00
CA PRO A 608 8.11 -5.43 33.80
C PRO A 608 9.54 -4.91 34.03
N TRP A 609 10.47 -5.26 33.14
CA TRP A 609 11.88 -4.85 33.19
C TRP A 609 12.04 -3.33 33.24
N THR A 610 13.06 -2.86 33.97
CA THR A 610 13.30 -1.43 34.21
C THR A 610 14.55 -0.97 33.47
N LEU A 611 14.46 0.17 32.79
CA LEU A 611 15.58 0.86 32.18
C LEU A 611 16.24 1.75 33.22
N VAL A 612 17.52 1.52 33.48
CA VAL A 612 18.31 2.35 34.38
C VAL A 612 19.35 3.10 33.57
N ASP A 613 19.28 4.42 33.61
CA ASP A 613 20.12 5.32 32.82
C ASP A 613 21.57 5.28 33.32
N GLU A 614 22.53 5.02 32.43
CA GLU A 614 23.97 5.07 32.74
C GLU A 614 24.48 6.51 32.97
N ARG A 615 23.66 7.52 32.65
CA ARG A 615 23.94 8.95 32.78
C ARG A 615 25.23 9.33 32.06
N LEU A 616 25.23 9.13 30.74
CA LEU A 616 26.34 9.56 29.89
C LEU A 616 26.62 11.05 30.13
N ARG A 617 27.90 11.40 30.27
CA ARG A 617 28.33 12.75 30.67
C ARG A 617 28.10 13.79 29.58
N ASP A 618 28.13 13.39 28.31
CA ASP A 618 28.07 14.30 27.15
C ASP A 618 26.72 14.28 26.38
N THR A 619 25.62 13.88 27.03
CA THR A 619 24.28 13.75 26.39
C THR A 619 23.74 15.02 25.72
N ALA A 620 24.19 16.21 26.13
CA ALA A 620 23.81 17.48 25.51
C ALA A 620 24.40 17.66 24.09
N ALA A 621 25.51 16.99 23.76
CA ALA A 621 26.17 17.06 22.46
C ALA A 621 25.63 16.03 21.43
N HIS A 622 24.59 15.26 21.75
CA HIS A 622 24.20 14.07 21.00
C HIS A 622 22.79 14.10 20.41
N ASN A 623 22.39 15.25 19.85
CA ASN A 623 21.14 15.37 19.11
C ASN A 623 21.24 14.60 17.78
N THR A 624 20.81 13.34 17.77
CA THR A 624 20.99 12.46 16.62
C THR A 624 20.05 12.82 15.46
N LYS A 625 20.44 12.40 14.24
CA LYS A 625 19.64 12.46 13.02
C LYS A 625 19.28 11.07 12.49
N SER A 626 19.60 10.01 13.25
CA SER A 626 19.32 8.62 12.92
C SER A 626 19.12 7.78 14.17
N ALA A 627 18.53 6.60 14.01
CA ALA A 627 18.56 5.60 15.06
C ALA A 627 20.02 5.18 15.34
N PRO A 628 20.37 4.84 16.60
CA PRO A 628 21.67 4.30 16.91
C PRO A 628 21.82 2.86 16.41
N THR A 629 23.04 2.38 16.40
CA THR A 629 23.43 0.97 16.32
C THR A 629 24.56 0.74 17.31
N VAL A 630 24.69 -0.47 17.85
CA VAL A 630 25.69 -0.78 18.87
C VAL A 630 26.33 -2.13 18.60
N MET A 631 27.62 -2.25 18.89
CA MET A 631 28.33 -3.52 18.96
C MET A 631 29.26 -3.55 20.17
N VAL A 632 29.74 -4.74 20.54
CA VAL A 632 30.86 -4.91 21.47
C VAL A 632 32.12 -5.16 20.65
N TYR A 633 33.18 -4.40 20.93
CA TYR A 633 34.44 -4.49 20.22
C TYR A 633 35.64 -4.23 21.15
N PRO A 634 36.73 -5.01 21.03
CA PRO A 634 37.91 -4.86 21.88
C PRO A 634 38.66 -3.55 21.59
N LYS A 635 38.87 -2.74 22.62
CA LYS A 635 39.76 -1.57 22.62
C LYS A 635 41.09 -2.00 23.26
N THR A 636 42.20 -1.76 22.56
CA THR A 636 43.56 -2.21 22.96
C THR A 636 43.98 -1.79 24.37
N SER A 637 43.41 -0.72 24.93
CA SER A 637 43.72 -0.20 26.26
C SER A 637 42.70 -0.55 27.35
N TYR A 638 41.51 -1.07 27.01
CA TYR A 638 40.39 -1.24 27.95
C TYR A 638 39.67 -2.59 27.86
N GLY A 639 40.10 -3.50 26.97
CA GLY A 639 39.37 -4.73 26.71
C GLY A 639 38.11 -4.47 25.89
N ASP A 640 37.13 -5.36 25.98
CA ASP A 640 35.85 -5.20 25.28
C ASP A 640 35.10 -3.98 25.80
N VAL A 641 34.64 -3.12 24.91
CA VAL A 641 33.80 -1.96 25.23
C VAL A 641 32.62 -1.87 24.26
N MET A 642 31.58 -1.14 24.63
CA MET A 642 30.43 -0.90 23.75
C MET A 642 30.73 0.26 22.81
N TRP A 643 30.44 0.08 21.52
CA TRP A 643 30.58 1.10 20.50
C TRP A 643 29.21 1.42 19.91
N GLY A 644 28.69 2.59 20.26
CA GLY A 644 27.47 3.15 19.69
C GLY A 644 27.79 4.02 18.48
N PHE A 645 27.09 3.80 17.37
CA PHE A 645 27.20 4.60 16.15
C PHE A 645 25.86 5.22 15.80
N TYR A 646 25.88 6.47 15.38
CA TYR A 646 24.69 7.25 15.04
C TYR A 646 25.09 8.38 14.08
N ARG A 647 24.11 9.11 13.56
CA ARG A 647 24.37 10.31 12.77
C ARG A 647 24.15 11.56 13.59
N TYR A 648 25.06 12.52 13.44
CA TYR A 648 24.93 13.89 13.91
C TYR A 648 25.05 14.78 12.66
N GLU A 649 24.05 15.61 12.39
CA GLU A 649 23.95 16.35 11.11
C GLU A 649 24.05 15.43 9.88
N SER A 650 25.04 15.66 8.99
CA SER A 650 25.33 14.82 7.82
C SER A 650 26.53 13.88 8.01
N THR A 651 27.09 13.81 9.23
CA THR A 651 28.26 12.99 9.57
C THR A 651 27.87 11.83 10.49
N GLY A 652 28.61 10.73 10.38
CA GLY A 652 28.51 9.64 11.34
C GLY A 652 29.31 9.97 12.60
N VAL A 653 28.88 9.51 13.75
CA VAL A 653 29.60 9.67 15.01
C VAL A 653 29.68 8.30 15.65
N CYS A 654 30.85 7.99 16.22
CA CYS A 654 31.01 6.86 17.10
C CYS A 654 31.26 7.35 18.53
N MET A 655 30.58 6.70 19.48
CA MET A 655 30.81 6.86 20.90
C MET A 655 31.22 5.49 21.43
N ASN A 656 32.39 5.42 22.05
CA ASN A 656 32.76 4.24 22.83
C ASN A 656 32.45 4.50 24.30
N TYR A 657 31.87 3.49 24.95
CA TYR A 657 31.45 3.54 26.34
C TYR A 657 31.82 2.22 27.04
N ASP A 658 32.54 2.36 28.14
CA ASP A 658 32.83 1.27 29.08
C ASP A 658 32.03 1.48 30.38
N PRO A 659 31.04 0.63 30.68
CA PRO A 659 30.27 0.71 31.93
C PRO A 659 31.12 0.59 33.20
N LYS A 660 32.23 -0.16 33.16
CA LYS A 660 33.09 -0.41 34.33
C LYS A 660 33.89 0.83 34.72
N SER A 661 34.60 1.42 33.75
CA SER A 661 35.41 2.61 33.98
C SER A 661 34.63 3.92 33.87
N ARG A 662 33.40 3.87 33.32
CA ARG A 662 32.56 5.03 32.96
C ARG A 662 33.33 6.04 32.10
N ILE A 663 34.17 5.52 31.20
CA ILE A 663 34.92 6.30 30.23
C ILE A 663 34.08 6.40 28.96
N GLU A 664 33.97 7.64 28.47
CA GLU A 664 33.31 8.01 27.23
C GLU A 664 34.34 8.68 26.32
N ASP A 665 34.38 8.29 25.06
CA ASP A 665 35.28 8.90 24.08
C ASP A 665 34.60 8.94 22.70
N LEU A 666 34.68 10.11 22.08
CA LEU A 666 33.96 10.47 20.86
C LEU A 666 34.92 10.47 19.69
N GLY A 667 34.50 9.76 18.64
CA GLY A 667 35.22 9.72 17.37
C GLY A 667 34.31 10.05 16.21
N THR A 668 34.88 10.64 15.18
CA THR A 668 34.22 10.82 13.89
C THR A 668 34.94 9.92 12.88
N PRO A 669 34.32 8.83 12.39
CA PRO A 669 34.89 8.06 11.30
C PRO A 669 35.13 8.97 10.07
N PRO A 670 36.19 8.79 9.28
CA PRO A 670 36.36 9.53 8.03
C PRO A 670 35.19 9.27 7.05
N HIS A 671 34.58 10.33 6.48
CA HIS A 671 33.22 10.26 5.87
C HIS A 671 33.11 10.59 4.38
N PRO A 672 32.21 9.86 3.69
CA PRO A 672 31.29 10.39 2.68
C PRO A 672 29.92 10.76 3.28
N LYS A 673 29.16 11.66 2.63
CA LYS A 673 27.79 12.04 3.02
C LYS A 673 26.87 10.80 3.03
N SER A 674 26.27 10.48 4.19
CA SER A 674 25.38 9.31 4.36
C SER A 674 23.92 9.70 4.62
N VAL A 675 23.00 8.79 4.28
CA VAL A 675 21.56 8.82 4.57
C VAL A 675 21.13 7.52 5.28
N GLY A 676 19.94 7.53 5.88
CA GLY A 676 19.44 6.38 6.64
C GLY A 676 20.12 6.15 7.99
N ASP A 677 19.82 5.00 8.59
CA ASP A 677 20.39 4.57 9.86
C ASP A 677 21.69 3.77 9.66
N PRO A 678 22.73 4.00 10.47
CA PRO A 678 23.97 3.23 10.40
C PRO A 678 23.78 1.79 10.89
N SER A 679 24.72 0.92 10.53
CA SER A 679 24.87 -0.43 11.10
C SER A 679 26.32 -0.72 11.40
N VAL A 680 26.56 -1.55 12.42
CA VAL A 680 27.90 -2.04 12.74
C VAL A 680 27.95 -3.53 13.01
N CYS A 681 29.11 -4.11 12.76
CA CYS A 681 29.42 -5.50 13.10
C CYS A 681 30.91 -5.62 13.40
N ASN A 682 31.26 -6.45 14.39
CA ASN A 682 32.61 -6.95 14.53
C ASN A 682 32.75 -8.19 13.63
N TYR A 683 33.63 -8.13 12.63
CA TYR A 683 33.89 -9.24 11.71
C TYR A 683 35.36 -9.24 11.32
N ASP A 684 35.98 -10.43 11.31
CA ASP A 684 37.42 -10.60 11.04
C ASP A 684 38.31 -9.76 11.99
N GLY A 685 37.85 -9.56 13.24
CA GLY A 685 38.54 -8.73 14.23
C GLY A 685 38.60 -7.25 13.86
N LYS A 686 37.74 -6.77 12.95
CA LYS A 686 37.67 -5.38 12.49
C LYS A 686 36.27 -4.81 12.68
N ILE A 687 36.22 -3.48 12.75
CA ILE A 687 34.98 -2.73 12.77
C ILE A 687 34.46 -2.65 11.33
N TRP A 688 33.26 -3.17 11.10
CA TRP A 688 32.49 -2.96 9.89
C TRP A 688 31.38 -1.94 10.15
N TYR A 689 31.34 -0.88 9.34
CA TYR A 689 30.31 0.15 9.40
C TYR A 689 29.56 0.22 8.07
N GLY A 690 28.26 0.00 8.11
CA GLY A 690 27.35 0.02 6.96
C GLY A 690 26.47 1.26 6.95
N TYR A 691 26.25 1.81 5.75
CA TYR A 691 25.48 3.03 5.54
C TYR A 691 24.91 3.09 4.12
N SER A 692 23.95 3.99 3.91
CA SER A 692 23.50 4.38 2.57
C SER A 692 24.14 5.71 2.18
N ASP A 693 24.63 5.86 0.95
CA ASP A 693 25.17 7.14 0.50
C ASP A 693 24.09 8.11 0.01
N ARG A 694 24.41 9.41 -0.02
CA ARG A 694 23.62 10.39 -0.77
C ARG A 694 24.31 10.59 -2.11
N LEU A 695 23.68 10.20 -3.22
CA LEU A 695 24.16 10.66 -4.52
C LEU A 695 23.87 12.17 -4.59
N SER A 696 24.93 12.94 -4.83
CA SER A 696 24.94 14.41 -4.86
C SER A 696 24.08 14.99 -5.94
#